data_AF-A0A2T3YZW2-F1
#
_entry.id   AF-A0A2T3YZW2-F1
#
_cell.length_a   1.000
_cell.length_b   1.000
_cell.length_c   1.000
_cell.angle_alpha   90.00
_cell.angle_beta   90.00
_cell.angle_gamma   90.00
#
_symmetry.space_group_name_H-M   'P 1'
#
loop_
_entity.id
_entity.type
_entity.pdbx_description
1 polymer ?
#
loop_
_entity_poly.entity_id
_entity_poly.type
_entity_poly.pdbx_seq_one_letter_code
_entity_poly.pdbx_strand_id
1 'polypeptide(L)'
;MVANRISNPKSTYRYSPLSANSIRLLRLQPHSDEHALVQGQLFEYLFVDSGKGTHLYEALSYIWGSEEKPRRVSTNEGDIYVTENLHAALLHLRDHSLDRIIWADAICINQDDIEERNRQVQIMAKIYARASRVIVWLEDAIDSRPVGNNDSADVLQEVAAARHVLIMFHSMEIDGLAFCTGLNALNLAMHDSEVQSRIRSVAYLINGASLSDRFSLDIRPLGTLVDMYHNHKAKDWRDKIYALLGMSSDIPTDLLPNYNNPWTDLFRRLIHSIVGEQASVQTWDNKQVAVIKHMGCVLGNVSSVSSTGDWDGRLDVRVRTWALSTPDWMLSYWDWTLQASANSIKENDIVCLLQGASKPTIIRSCQDYGVIVAIAVNPRDDSWQYDSPQERIFNQIYERTYETTQQQLLTTLRNILLNSATGEPAKAEWLETVADTLSLREDYTKVIEHGVIFTAGSADEETMKNILSHYGDQVTVTEEVLVAATTNKSSGIKILQLLLNQHGDQVLITEERVNSAVKNSVSGKEIIQLLLDQYRNQVPITEEVVEWAAGNRDYGNEAMQLLFDRYGDQVLITEKVVENAASNFEYGDELMQLLFDQFGGQVPITEEVVKCAASNRECGDKVMQLLFEQCGDQLLFDQYGDQVPITKGAIEEAAKNKWYGYKVMQLLFNQYRGHVTITEDAVKWAVRNKRGRIRIMQLFFDRYGDQIPITEEVVAWAAGNKYFGYEIIQLLVDRYGDQVVKWRT
;
A
#
# COMPACT_ATOMS: atom_id res chain seq x y z
N MET A 1 -20.37 -68.62 -22.33
CA MET A 1 -20.34 -67.14 -22.38
C MET A 1 -20.43 -66.59 -20.97
N VAL A 2 -19.30 -66.19 -20.38
CA VAL A 2 -19.29 -65.21 -19.30
C VAL A 2 -18.23 -64.20 -19.72
N ALA A 3 -18.71 -62.98 -19.93
CA ALA A 3 -18.06 -61.92 -20.67
C ALA A 3 -16.80 -61.39 -19.99
N ASN A 4 -15.81 -61.06 -20.83
CA ASN A 4 -14.78 -60.06 -20.54
C ASN A 4 -15.44 -58.83 -19.89
N ARG A 5 -15.25 -58.65 -18.58
CA ARG A 5 -15.44 -57.34 -17.95
C ARG A 5 -14.24 -56.50 -18.34
N ILE A 6 -14.41 -55.77 -19.45
CA ILE A 6 -13.67 -54.54 -19.70
C ILE A 6 -13.95 -53.65 -18.48
N SER A 7 -12.95 -53.45 -17.63
CA SER A 7 -13.02 -52.50 -16.52
C SER A 7 -13.27 -51.12 -17.13
N ASN A 8 -14.46 -50.54 -16.86
CA ASN A 8 -14.70 -49.13 -17.12
C ASN A 8 -13.54 -48.31 -16.53
N PRO A 9 -13.03 -47.27 -17.22
CA PRO A 9 -12.09 -46.36 -16.59
C PRO A 9 -12.75 -45.82 -15.33
N LYS A 10 -12.11 -46.04 -14.17
CA LYS A 10 -12.54 -45.37 -12.94
C LYS A 10 -12.47 -43.86 -13.20
N SER A 11 -13.44 -43.12 -12.67
CA SER A 11 -13.41 -41.66 -12.73
C SER A 11 -12.13 -41.13 -12.06
N THR A 12 -11.63 -39.98 -12.52
CA THR A 12 -10.56 -39.25 -11.84
C THR A 12 -10.94 -39.03 -10.37
N TYR A 13 -9.99 -39.23 -9.47
CA TYR A 13 -10.17 -38.99 -8.04
C TYR A 13 -10.63 -37.54 -7.80
N ARG A 14 -11.56 -37.35 -6.85
CA ARG A 14 -12.05 -36.03 -6.43
C ARG A 14 -11.64 -35.76 -4.99
N TYR A 15 -10.87 -34.69 -4.79
CA TYR A 15 -10.40 -34.29 -3.47
C TYR A 15 -11.55 -33.84 -2.56
N SER A 16 -11.59 -34.37 -1.34
CA SER A 16 -12.43 -33.86 -0.27
C SER A 16 -11.75 -32.66 0.41
N PRO A 17 -12.47 -31.58 0.76
CA PRO A 17 -11.90 -30.45 1.50
C PRO A 17 -11.23 -30.92 2.80
N LEU A 18 -10.05 -30.38 3.10
CA LEU A 18 -9.34 -30.63 4.36
C LEU A 18 -9.87 -29.71 5.47
N SER A 19 -9.95 -30.25 6.69
CA SER A 19 -10.21 -29.45 7.89
C SER A 19 -9.02 -28.53 8.20
N ALA A 20 -9.25 -27.50 9.03
CA ALA A 20 -8.17 -26.66 9.55
C ALA A 20 -7.15 -27.52 10.32
N ASN A 21 -5.87 -27.31 10.06
CA ASN A 21 -4.75 -28.08 10.64
C ASN A 21 -4.80 -29.59 10.33
N SER A 22 -5.23 -29.96 9.12
CA SER A 22 -5.12 -31.34 8.62
C SER A 22 -4.21 -31.42 7.40
N ILE A 23 -3.65 -32.60 7.19
CA ILE A 23 -2.95 -32.99 5.96
C ILE A 23 -3.61 -34.25 5.39
N ARG A 24 -3.39 -34.54 4.11
CA ARG A 24 -3.80 -35.80 3.50
C ARG A 24 -2.62 -36.76 3.48
N LEU A 25 -2.85 -38.04 3.77
CA LEU A 25 -1.82 -39.08 3.70
C LEU A 25 -2.26 -40.21 2.78
N LEU A 26 -1.32 -40.78 2.03
CA LEU A 26 -1.52 -41.96 1.21
C LEU A 26 -1.18 -43.21 2.01
N ARG A 27 -2.16 -44.08 2.24
CA ARG A 27 -1.92 -45.47 2.63
C ARG A 27 -1.63 -46.28 1.36
N LEU A 28 -0.36 -46.54 1.10
CA LEU A 28 0.13 -47.38 0.01
C LEU A 28 -0.08 -48.86 0.39
N GLN A 29 -0.85 -49.58 -0.43
CA GLN A 29 -1.21 -50.98 -0.16
C GLN A 29 -0.12 -51.94 -0.64
N PRO A 30 0.14 -53.03 0.10
CA PRO A 30 1.14 -54.02 -0.27
C PRO A 30 0.68 -54.87 -1.44
N HIS A 31 1.65 -55.43 -2.14
CA HIS A 31 1.37 -56.44 -3.16
C HIS A 31 2.56 -57.40 -3.33
N SER A 32 2.29 -58.69 -3.48
CA SER A 32 3.33 -59.72 -3.63
C SER A 32 4.09 -59.62 -4.95
N ASP A 33 3.42 -59.24 -6.03
CA ASP A 33 4.02 -58.95 -7.34
C ASP A 33 4.52 -57.50 -7.41
N GLU A 34 5.83 -57.32 -7.63
CA GLU A 34 6.54 -56.05 -7.77
C GLU A 34 5.99 -55.18 -8.91
N HIS A 35 5.45 -55.80 -9.98
CA HIS A 35 4.96 -55.09 -11.15
C HIS A 35 3.45 -54.85 -11.14
N ALA A 36 2.75 -55.27 -10.09
CA ALA A 36 1.32 -55.04 -9.96
C ALA A 36 0.99 -53.55 -9.88
N LEU A 37 -0.23 -53.19 -10.26
CA LEU A 37 -0.71 -51.80 -10.22
C LEU A 37 -0.55 -51.20 -8.82
N VAL A 38 -0.03 -49.96 -8.74
CA VAL A 38 0.06 -49.23 -7.47
C VAL A 38 -1.36 -48.90 -6.97
N GLN A 39 -1.67 -49.34 -5.76
CA GLN A 39 -2.96 -49.14 -5.12
C GLN A 39 -2.79 -48.42 -3.78
N GLY A 40 -3.74 -47.56 -3.44
CA GLY A 40 -3.71 -46.87 -2.16
C GLY A 40 -5.03 -46.24 -1.77
N GLN A 41 -5.05 -45.67 -0.57
CA GLN A 41 -6.19 -44.94 -0.03
C GLN A 41 -5.70 -43.61 0.55
N LEU A 42 -6.31 -42.51 0.13
CA LEU A 42 -6.11 -41.22 0.76
C LEU A 42 -7.00 -41.10 2.00
N PHE A 43 -6.46 -40.54 3.06
CA PHE A 43 -7.22 -40.24 4.27
C PHE A 43 -6.73 -38.94 4.91
N GLU A 44 -7.64 -38.26 5.58
CA GLU A 44 -7.33 -37.04 6.34
C GLU A 44 -6.63 -37.40 7.65
N TYR A 45 -5.60 -36.62 7.97
CA TYR A 45 -4.79 -36.79 9.17
C TYR A 45 -4.73 -35.46 9.92
N LEU A 46 -5.24 -35.46 11.16
CA LEU A 46 -5.24 -34.28 12.01
C LEU A 46 -3.82 -33.98 12.51
N PHE A 47 -3.35 -32.78 12.21
CA PHE A 47 -2.01 -32.29 12.52
C PHE A 47 -2.02 -31.62 13.90
N VAL A 48 -1.89 -32.42 14.97
CA VAL A 48 -1.94 -31.93 16.36
C VAL A 48 -0.55 -31.45 16.84
N ASP A 49 -0.47 -30.24 17.39
CA ASP A 49 0.79 -29.62 17.84
C ASP A 49 1.32 -30.13 19.20
N SER A 50 0.62 -31.03 19.89
CA SER A 50 0.77 -31.23 21.34
C SER A 50 1.64 -32.41 21.80
N GLY A 51 2.57 -32.95 20.99
CA GLY A 51 3.38 -34.10 21.40
C GLY A 51 4.85 -34.06 20.98
N LYS A 52 5.77 -34.42 21.89
CA LYS A 52 7.20 -34.68 21.64
C LYS A 52 7.47 -35.96 20.80
N GLY A 53 6.53 -36.40 19.98
CA GLY A 53 6.60 -37.66 19.21
C GLY A 53 6.69 -37.44 17.70
N THR A 54 7.32 -38.38 16.98
CA THR A 54 7.24 -38.46 15.51
C THR A 54 5.88 -39.01 15.09
N HIS A 55 5.37 -38.56 13.95
CA HIS A 55 4.16 -39.12 13.36
C HIS A 55 4.51 -40.38 12.55
N LEU A 56 3.56 -41.31 12.44
CA LEU A 56 3.77 -42.64 11.83
C LEU A 56 3.73 -42.64 10.29
N TYR A 57 4.05 -41.52 9.65
CA TYR A 57 4.15 -41.44 8.18
C TYR A 57 5.57 -41.13 7.74
N GLU A 58 5.85 -41.43 6.48
CA GLU A 58 7.11 -41.12 5.80
C GLU A 58 6.82 -40.04 4.77
N ALA A 59 7.74 -39.10 4.57
CA ALA A 59 7.59 -38.08 3.53
C ALA A 59 8.53 -38.39 2.36
N LEU A 60 8.04 -38.23 1.14
CA LEU A 60 8.80 -38.49 -0.08
C LEU A 60 9.29 -37.18 -0.67
N SER A 61 10.58 -37.12 -1.00
CA SER A 61 11.23 -36.09 -1.80
C SER A 61 11.81 -36.76 -3.03
N TYR A 62 11.45 -36.29 -4.22
CA TYR A 62 11.77 -36.96 -5.48
C TYR A 62 11.97 -35.92 -6.57
N ILE A 63 12.81 -36.26 -7.55
CA ILE A 63 12.99 -35.43 -8.74
C ILE A 63 11.72 -35.51 -9.58
N TRP A 64 11.19 -34.35 -9.97
CA TRP A 64 10.05 -34.32 -10.87
C TRP A 64 10.37 -34.98 -12.21
N GLY A 65 9.46 -35.82 -12.68
CA GLY A 65 9.57 -36.49 -13.98
C GLY A 65 8.75 -35.80 -15.06
N SER A 66 8.88 -36.28 -16.30
CA SER A 66 8.07 -35.84 -17.43
C SER A 66 6.56 -36.08 -17.18
N GLU A 67 5.75 -35.09 -17.52
CA GLU A 67 4.28 -35.17 -17.52
C GLU A 67 3.71 -35.72 -18.83
N GLU A 68 4.55 -36.03 -19.83
CA GLU A 68 4.09 -36.51 -21.15
C GLU A 68 3.35 -37.84 -21.07
N LYS A 69 3.63 -38.65 -20.04
CA LYS A 69 3.04 -39.99 -19.84
C LYS A 69 2.69 -40.23 -18.37
N PRO A 70 1.61 -39.63 -17.86
CA PRO A 70 1.23 -39.81 -16.47
C PRO A 70 0.89 -41.29 -16.20
N ARG A 71 1.36 -41.79 -15.07
CA ARG A 71 1.04 -43.13 -14.55
C ARG A 71 -0.09 -43.02 -13.53
N ARG A 72 -0.88 -44.07 -13.37
CA ARG A 72 -2.03 -44.06 -12.47
C ARG A 72 -1.72 -44.75 -11.15
N VAL A 73 -2.20 -44.16 -10.06
CA VAL A 73 -2.34 -44.77 -8.74
C VAL A 73 -3.82 -45.00 -8.50
N SER A 74 -4.24 -46.27 -8.36
CA SER A 74 -5.65 -46.62 -8.21
C SER A 74 -6.10 -46.50 -6.77
N THR A 75 -7.16 -45.74 -6.51
CA THR A 75 -7.83 -45.70 -5.19
C THR A 75 -9.25 -46.26 -5.27
N ASN A 76 -9.92 -46.37 -4.12
CA ASN A 76 -11.33 -46.76 -4.08
C ASN A 76 -12.28 -45.68 -4.62
N GLU A 77 -11.85 -44.42 -4.63
CA GLU A 77 -12.66 -43.24 -4.96
C GLU A 77 -12.35 -42.67 -6.35
N GLY A 78 -11.31 -43.20 -7.01
CA GLY A 78 -10.92 -42.82 -8.37
C GLY A 78 -9.43 -43.05 -8.63
N ASP A 79 -9.01 -42.86 -9.87
CA ASP A 79 -7.58 -42.94 -10.23
C ASP A 79 -6.93 -41.55 -10.07
N ILE A 80 -5.73 -41.52 -9.50
CA ILE A 80 -4.86 -40.34 -9.38
C ILE A 80 -3.74 -40.48 -10.41
N TYR A 81 -3.48 -39.43 -11.18
CA TYR A 81 -2.45 -39.42 -12.21
C TYR A 81 -1.20 -38.70 -11.71
N VAL A 82 -0.05 -39.37 -11.79
CA VAL A 82 1.24 -38.91 -11.28
C VAL A 82 2.34 -39.05 -12.32
N THR A 83 3.46 -38.37 -12.13
CA THR A 83 4.64 -38.48 -13.00
C THR A 83 5.26 -39.88 -12.94
N GLU A 84 6.07 -40.22 -13.95
CA GLU A 84 6.77 -41.52 -14.01
C GLU A 84 7.68 -41.73 -12.79
N ASN A 85 8.45 -40.70 -12.41
CA ASN A 85 9.36 -40.77 -11.27
C ASN A 85 8.63 -41.02 -9.94
N LEU A 86 7.50 -40.32 -9.68
CA LEU A 86 6.72 -40.57 -8.46
C LEU A 86 6.13 -41.98 -8.46
N HIS A 87 5.63 -42.46 -9.60
CA HIS A 87 5.12 -43.81 -9.70
C HIS A 87 6.23 -44.86 -9.47
N ALA A 88 7.42 -44.64 -10.03
CA ALA A 88 8.57 -45.51 -9.82
C ALA A 88 8.99 -45.55 -8.35
N ALA A 89 9.05 -44.39 -7.68
CA ALA A 89 9.33 -44.29 -6.25
C ALA A 89 8.29 -45.05 -5.41
N LEU A 90 7.00 -44.85 -5.67
CA LEU A 90 5.92 -45.56 -4.97
C LEU A 90 5.95 -47.07 -5.20
N LEU A 91 6.30 -47.51 -6.42
CA LEU A 91 6.41 -48.93 -6.75
C LEU A 91 7.52 -49.61 -5.95
N HIS A 92 8.69 -48.96 -5.82
CA HIS A 92 9.81 -49.47 -5.03
C HIS A 92 9.57 -49.37 -3.52
N LEU A 93 8.87 -48.31 -3.07
CA LEU A 93 8.53 -48.15 -1.66
C LEU A 93 7.46 -49.14 -1.21
N ARG A 94 6.64 -49.67 -2.11
CA ARG A 94 5.59 -50.63 -1.79
C ARG A 94 6.18 -51.91 -1.21
N ASP A 95 5.79 -52.21 0.02
CA ASP A 95 6.16 -53.46 0.69
C ASP A 95 5.31 -54.64 0.15
N HIS A 96 5.81 -55.86 0.29
CA HIS A 96 5.09 -57.05 -0.17
C HIS A 96 3.92 -57.47 0.74
N SER A 97 3.95 -57.08 2.02
CA SER A 97 3.05 -57.59 3.05
C SER A 97 2.43 -56.51 3.94
N LEU A 98 3.04 -55.33 4.06
CA LEU A 98 2.61 -54.26 4.96
C LEU A 98 2.17 -53.00 4.23
N ASP A 99 1.11 -52.37 4.71
CA ASP A 99 0.74 -51.02 4.28
C ASP A 99 1.84 -50.03 4.70
N ARG A 100 2.14 -49.05 3.85
CA ARG A 100 2.98 -47.89 4.20
C ARG A 100 2.17 -46.61 4.16
N ILE A 101 2.47 -45.67 5.06
CA ILE A 101 1.80 -44.37 5.12
C ILE A 101 2.80 -43.33 4.61
N ILE A 102 2.50 -42.76 3.44
CA ILE A 102 3.40 -41.85 2.71
C ILE A 102 2.71 -40.51 2.50
N TRP A 103 3.48 -39.43 2.66
CA TRP A 103 3.13 -38.11 2.19
C TRP A 103 3.95 -37.78 0.95
N ALA A 104 3.27 -37.47 -0.15
CA ALA A 104 3.86 -36.96 -1.39
C ALA A 104 2.98 -35.81 -1.88
N ASP A 105 3.56 -34.63 -2.01
CA ASP A 105 2.91 -33.37 -2.35
C ASP A 105 1.96 -33.45 -3.57
N ALA A 106 2.38 -34.08 -4.66
CA ALA A 106 1.57 -34.24 -5.89
C ALA A 106 0.29 -35.09 -5.69
N ILE A 107 0.25 -35.92 -4.65
CA ILE A 107 -0.91 -36.77 -4.33
C ILE A 107 -1.70 -36.19 -3.15
N CYS A 108 -0.99 -35.74 -2.13
CA CYS A 108 -1.54 -35.35 -0.84
C CYS A 108 -2.10 -33.92 -0.82
N ILE A 109 -1.64 -33.04 -1.72
CA ILE A 109 -2.15 -31.68 -1.88
C ILE A 109 -3.05 -31.64 -3.12
N ASN A 110 -4.23 -31.04 -2.99
CA ASN A 110 -5.05 -30.72 -4.14
C ASN A 110 -4.43 -29.54 -4.92
N GLN A 111 -3.67 -29.86 -5.98
CA GLN A 111 -2.93 -28.86 -6.76
C GLN A 111 -3.85 -27.89 -7.53
N ASP A 112 -5.11 -28.28 -7.78
CA ASP A 112 -6.12 -27.47 -8.49
C ASP A 112 -6.86 -26.48 -7.56
N ASP A 113 -6.77 -26.67 -6.24
CA ASP A 113 -7.32 -25.75 -5.24
C ASP A 113 -6.19 -24.85 -4.71
N ILE A 114 -6.13 -23.61 -5.23
CA ILE A 114 -5.09 -22.62 -4.87
C ILE A 114 -5.11 -22.31 -3.38
N GLU A 115 -6.28 -22.28 -2.74
CA GLU A 115 -6.40 -21.99 -1.32
C GLU A 115 -5.89 -23.15 -0.47
N GLU A 116 -6.19 -24.40 -0.85
CA GLU A 116 -5.58 -25.59 -0.23
C GLU A 116 -4.05 -25.59 -0.44
N ARG A 117 -3.59 -25.36 -1.67
CA ARG A 117 -2.15 -25.33 -2.02
C ARG A 117 -1.41 -24.28 -1.21
N ASN A 118 -1.92 -23.04 -1.13
CA ASN A 118 -1.34 -21.96 -0.33
C ASN A 118 -1.18 -22.39 1.14
N ARG A 119 -2.25 -22.94 1.76
CA ARG A 119 -2.22 -23.38 3.16
C ARG A 119 -1.27 -24.55 3.41
N GLN A 120 -1.25 -25.55 2.52
CA GLN A 120 -0.40 -26.73 2.69
C GLN A 120 1.09 -26.40 2.49
N VAL A 121 1.42 -25.54 1.51
CA VAL A 121 2.80 -25.08 1.27
C VAL A 121 3.34 -24.29 2.48
N GLN A 122 2.50 -23.45 3.11
CA GLN A 122 2.87 -22.73 4.34
C GLN A 122 3.27 -23.65 5.50
N ILE A 123 2.76 -24.88 5.56
CA ILE A 123 3.06 -25.84 6.62
C ILE A 123 4.00 -26.98 6.17
N MET A 124 4.49 -26.97 4.92
CA MET A 124 5.26 -28.06 4.31
C MET A 124 6.51 -28.43 5.11
N ALA A 125 7.30 -27.44 5.60
CA ALA A 125 8.42 -27.70 6.51
C ALA A 125 8.00 -28.49 7.75
N LYS A 126 6.84 -28.17 8.35
CA LYS A 126 6.33 -28.89 9.52
C LYS A 126 5.93 -30.32 9.17
N ILE A 127 5.44 -30.57 7.96
CA ILE A 127 5.10 -31.91 7.48
C ILE A 127 6.38 -32.75 7.40
N TYR A 128 7.41 -32.29 6.70
CA TYR A 128 8.68 -33.01 6.62
C TYR A 128 9.36 -33.21 7.99
N ALA A 129 9.31 -32.21 8.87
CA ALA A 129 9.88 -32.30 10.21
C ALA A 129 9.16 -33.30 11.13
N ARG A 130 7.88 -33.56 10.89
CA ARG A 130 7.06 -34.48 11.69
C ARG A 130 7.01 -35.89 11.12
N ALA A 131 7.43 -36.08 9.88
CA ALA A 131 7.60 -37.40 9.31
C ALA A 131 8.59 -38.24 10.12
N SER A 132 8.37 -39.54 10.17
CA SER A 132 9.28 -40.49 10.80
C SER A 132 10.66 -40.51 10.12
N ARG A 133 10.67 -40.32 8.79
CA ARG A 133 11.84 -40.07 7.96
C ARG A 133 11.42 -39.36 6.67
N VAL A 134 12.38 -38.72 6.02
CA VAL A 134 12.25 -38.20 4.67
C VAL A 134 13.06 -39.07 3.73
N ILE A 135 12.40 -39.58 2.70
CA ILE A 135 13.00 -40.46 1.69
C ILE A 135 13.34 -39.59 0.48
N VAL A 136 14.62 -39.46 0.16
CA VAL A 136 15.11 -38.76 -1.03
C VAL A 136 15.32 -39.79 -2.12
N TRP A 137 14.42 -39.80 -3.12
CA TRP A 137 14.47 -40.70 -4.27
C TRP A 137 15.29 -40.11 -5.42
N LEU A 138 16.35 -40.81 -5.79
CA LEU A 138 17.24 -40.49 -6.90
C LEU A 138 17.07 -41.53 -8.02
N GLU A 139 16.98 -41.09 -9.27
CA GLU A 139 16.78 -41.95 -10.44
C GLU A 139 17.94 -41.80 -11.46
N ASP A 140 18.11 -42.78 -12.35
CA ASP A 140 19.18 -42.78 -13.36
C ASP A 140 19.06 -41.61 -14.34
N ALA A 141 20.13 -40.84 -14.49
CA ALA A 141 20.25 -39.81 -15.54
C ALA A 141 20.42 -40.40 -16.96
N ILE A 142 20.31 -41.72 -17.13
CA ILE A 142 20.96 -42.46 -18.23
C ILE A 142 20.14 -42.50 -19.54
N ASP A 143 18.83 -42.19 -19.54
CA ASP A 143 18.01 -42.28 -20.76
C ASP A 143 17.45 -40.96 -21.31
N SER A 144 18.00 -39.82 -20.88
CA SER A 144 17.71 -38.57 -21.57
C SER A 144 18.67 -38.41 -22.78
N ARG A 145 18.08 -38.32 -23.98
CA ARG A 145 18.60 -37.50 -25.10
C ARG A 145 19.05 -36.13 -24.55
N PRO A 146 19.70 -35.20 -25.29
CA PRO A 146 19.89 -33.83 -24.77
C PRO A 146 18.51 -33.15 -24.60
N VAL A 147 17.85 -33.47 -23.49
CA VAL A 147 16.61 -32.94 -22.96
C VAL A 147 17.07 -31.71 -22.23
N GLY A 148 16.62 -30.55 -22.69
CA GLY A 148 17.13 -29.28 -22.22
C GLY A 148 17.01 -29.17 -20.71
N ASN A 149 18.16 -29.11 -20.02
CA ASN A 149 18.45 -28.34 -18.80
C ASN A 149 17.40 -28.25 -17.67
N ASN A 150 16.36 -29.07 -17.58
CA ASN A 150 15.23 -28.78 -16.67
C ASN A 150 15.14 -29.66 -15.43
N ASP A 151 15.90 -30.76 -15.33
CA ASP A 151 15.68 -31.72 -14.25
C ASP A 151 16.88 -31.77 -13.28
N SER A 152 16.86 -30.93 -12.23
CA SER A 152 17.58 -31.24 -10.98
C SER A 152 17.21 -30.35 -9.77
N ALA A 153 16.78 -31.08 -8.72
CA ALA A 153 16.86 -30.84 -7.26
C ALA A 153 15.98 -29.74 -6.62
N ASP A 154 14.69 -30.05 -6.46
CA ASP A 154 13.74 -29.46 -5.50
C ASP A 154 13.87 -30.11 -4.09
N VAL A 155 15.10 -30.26 -3.57
CA VAL A 155 15.38 -31.09 -2.39
C VAL A 155 16.11 -30.27 -1.32
N LEU A 156 15.46 -29.21 -0.84
CA LEU A 156 16.03 -28.27 0.12
C LEU A 156 15.24 -28.28 1.43
N GLN A 157 13.98 -27.85 1.40
CA GLN A 157 13.14 -27.77 2.59
C GLN A 157 12.87 -29.17 3.17
N GLU A 158 12.77 -30.17 2.30
CA GLU A 158 12.51 -31.57 2.61
C GLU A 158 13.59 -32.15 3.50
N VAL A 159 14.85 -31.95 3.08
CA VAL A 159 16.02 -32.51 3.74
C VAL A 159 16.39 -31.69 4.96
N ALA A 160 16.27 -30.37 4.87
CA ALA A 160 16.54 -29.47 5.97
C ALA A 160 15.60 -29.72 7.16
N ALA A 161 14.32 -29.98 6.89
CA ALA A 161 13.32 -30.30 7.91
C ALA A 161 13.45 -31.71 8.48
N ALA A 162 14.03 -32.63 7.73
CA ALA A 162 14.00 -34.05 8.05
C ALA A 162 14.71 -34.37 9.36
N ARG A 163 14.04 -35.07 10.28
CA ARG A 163 14.72 -35.66 11.45
C ARG A 163 15.66 -36.81 11.07
N HIS A 164 15.35 -37.49 9.98
CA HIS A 164 16.11 -38.61 9.45
C HIS A 164 15.97 -38.61 7.93
N VAL A 165 17.09 -38.51 7.22
CA VAL A 165 17.15 -38.49 5.76
C VAL A 165 17.61 -39.86 5.28
N LEU A 166 16.81 -40.52 4.46
CA LEU A 166 17.19 -41.75 3.77
C LEU A 166 17.32 -41.45 2.27
N ILE A 167 18.53 -41.56 1.74
CA ILE A 167 18.79 -41.42 0.31
C ILE A 167 18.62 -42.79 -0.34
N MET A 168 17.75 -42.87 -1.33
CA MET A 168 17.51 -44.09 -2.09
C MET A 168 17.85 -43.88 -3.55
N PHE A 169 18.58 -44.84 -4.11
CA PHE A 169 18.89 -44.91 -5.53
C PHE A 169 18.65 -46.34 -6.01
N HIS A 170 17.55 -46.56 -6.73
CA HIS A 170 17.04 -47.88 -7.06
C HIS A 170 16.82 -48.73 -5.79
N SER A 171 17.58 -49.84 -5.64
CA SER A 171 17.56 -50.73 -4.47
C SER A 171 18.62 -50.39 -3.42
N MET A 172 19.44 -49.36 -3.65
CA MET A 172 20.44 -48.92 -2.69
C MET A 172 19.86 -47.90 -1.73
N GLU A 173 20.07 -48.13 -0.44
CA GLU A 173 19.67 -47.24 0.64
C GLU A 173 20.93 -46.74 1.36
N ILE A 174 21.05 -45.43 1.53
CA ILE A 174 22.16 -44.79 2.24
C ILE A 174 21.57 -43.77 3.21
N ASP A 175 21.96 -43.88 4.48
CA ASP A 175 21.66 -42.88 5.50
C ASP A 175 22.30 -41.52 5.14
N GLY A 176 21.58 -40.41 5.33
CA GLY A 176 22.04 -39.08 4.94
C GLY A 176 23.36 -38.66 5.61
N LEU A 177 23.57 -39.01 6.88
CA LEU A 177 24.81 -38.71 7.59
C LEU A 177 25.96 -39.59 7.08
N ALA A 178 25.69 -40.87 6.80
CA ALA A 178 26.66 -41.75 6.15
C ALA A 178 27.07 -41.25 4.76
N PHE A 179 26.12 -40.74 3.97
CA PHE A 179 26.37 -40.11 2.68
C PHE A 179 27.30 -38.89 2.82
N CYS A 180 27.01 -37.96 3.74
CA CYS A 180 27.84 -36.78 3.98
C CYS A 180 29.26 -37.15 4.48
N THR A 181 29.36 -38.15 5.36
CA THR A 181 30.64 -38.68 5.83
C THR A 181 31.45 -39.30 4.69
N GLY A 182 30.79 -40.02 3.79
CA GLY A 182 31.40 -40.56 2.57
C GLY A 182 31.93 -39.48 1.64
N LEU A 183 31.17 -38.39 1.44
CA LEU A 183 31.62 -37.23 0.64
C LEU A 183 32.90 -36.60 1.22
N ASN A 184 32.97 -36.43 2.54
CA ASN A 184 34.17 -35.96 3.24
C ASN A 184 35.38 -36.87 2.97
N ALA A 185 35.20 -38.18 3.11
CA ALA A 185 36.29 -39.14 2.96
C ALA A 185 36.80 -39.27 1.51
N LEU A 186 35.91 -39.11 0.52
CA LEU A 186 36.26 -39.29 -0.88
C LEU A 186 37.03 -38.10 -1.48
N ASN A 187 37.07 -36.94 -0.81
CA ASN A 187 37.72 -35.69 -1.24
C ASN A 187 37.69 -35.52 -2.77
N LEU A 188 36.50 -35.70 -3.36
CA LEU A 188 36.34 -35.80 -4.80
C LEU A 188 36.87 -34.51 -5.44
N ALA A 189 37.95 -34.63 -6.20
CA ALA A 189 38.48 -33.55 -7.02
C ALA A 189 37.53 -33.32 -8.20
N MET A 190 36.36 -32.74 -7.91
CA MET A 190 35.43 -32.30 -8.94
C MET A 190 36.03 -31.05 -9.61
N HIS A 191 36.16 -31.09 -10.93
CA HIS A 191 36.74 -29.96 -11.69
C HIS A 191 35.78 -28.76 -11.84
N ASP A 192 34.50 -28.93 -11.51
CA ASP A 192 33.47 -27.91 -11.63
C ASP A 192 33.15 -27.27 -10.27
N SER A 193 33.50 -25.99 -10.13
CA SER A 193 33.31 -25.21 -8.90
C SER A 193 31.84 -24.94 -8.57
N GLU A 194 30.95 -24.88 -9.56
CA GLU A 194 29.52 -24.63 -9.33
C GLU A 194 28.83 -25.89 -8.82
N VAL A 195 29.15 -27.04 -9.41
CA VAL A 195 28.64 -28.35 -8.95
C VAL A 195 29.12 -28.62 -7.52
N GLN A 196 30.38 -28.33 -7.22
CA GLN A 196 30.93 -28.46 -5.88
C GLN A 196 30.18 -27.59 -4.86
N SER A 197 29.83 -26.35 -5.24
CA SER A 197 29.07 -25.45 -4.35
C SER A 197 27.66 -25.97 -4.06
N ARG A 198 26.96 -26.48 -5.09
CA ARG A 198 25.63 -27.10 -4.93
C ARG A 198 25.67 -28.29 -3.98
N ILE A 199 26.61 -29.22 -4.16
CA ILE A 199 26.75 -30.40 -3.30
C ILE A 199 27.03 -29.98 -1.85
N ARG A 200 27.91 -28.99 -1.63
CA ARG A 200 28.20 -28.44 -0.30
C ARG A 200 26.97 -27.84 0.37
N SER A 201 26.18 -27.06 -0.37
CA SER A 201 24.95 -26.45 0.16
C SER A 201 23.92 -27.49 0.60
N VAL A 202 23.74 -28.59 -0.15
CA VAL A 202 22.84 -29.69 0.22
C VAL A 202 23.40 -30.52 1.39
N ALA A 203 24.70 -30.81 1.38
CA ALA A 203 25.36 -31.52 2.49
C ALA A 203 25.25 -30.75 3.82
N TYR A 204 25.32 -29.41 3.77
CA TYR A 204 25.06 -28.55 4.90
C TYR A 204 23.65 -28.77 5.50
N LEU A 205 22.61 -28.84 4.66
CA LEU A 205 21.24 -29.11 5.13
C LEU A 205 21.11 -30.50 5.75
N ILE A 206 21.65 -31.54 5.10
CA ILE A 206 21.61 -32.93 5.63
C ILE A 206 22.27 -33.02 7.01
N ASN A 207 23.44 -32.42 7.17
CA ASN A 207 24.17 -32.41 8.44
C ASN A 207 23.42 -31.63 9.53
N GLY A 208 22.79 -30.50 9.18
CA GLY A 208 22.00 -29.69 10.09
C GLY A 208 20.72 -30.38 10.58
N ALA A 209 20.05 -31.13 9.71
CA ALA A 209 18.78 -31.80 10.00
C ALA A 209 18.89 -32.82 11.14
N SER A 210 20.05 -33.48 11.26
CA SER A 210 20.32 -34.51 12.29
C SER A 210 20.55 -33.92 13.71
N LEU A 211 20.74 -32.60 13.83
CA LEU A 211 21.09 -31.92 15.09
C LEU A 211 19.94 -31.11 15.69
N SER A 212 18.81 -30.96 14.98
CA SER A 212 17.69 -30.11 15.41
C SER A 212 16.56 -30.90 16.06
N ASP A 213 16.37 -30.70 17.38
CA ASP A 213 15.19 -31.15 18.14
C ASP A 213 14.02 -30.12 18.06
N ARG A 214 14.14 -29.07 17.22
CA ARG A 214 13.16 -27.98 17.12
C ARG A 214 12.28 -28.12 15.88
N PHE A 215 10.99 -27.83 16.06
CA PHE A 215 9.99 -27.78 14.99
C PHE A 215 10.03 -26.50 14.12
N SER A 216 10.83 -25.50 14.53
CA SER A 216 11.16 -24.36 13.67
C SER A 216 12.51 -24.63 13.03
N LEU A 217 12.57 -24.46 11.71
CA LEU A 217 13.80 -24.68 10.96
C LEU A 217 14.83 -23.59 11.26
N ASP A 218 14.40 -22.32 11.32
CA ASP A 218 15.19 -21.13 11.67
C ASP A 218 16.66 -21.23 11.23
N ILE A 219 16.89 -21.71 10.01
CA ILE A 219 18.20 -22.23 9.62
C ILE A 219 19.14 -21.05 9.45
N ARG A 220 18.73 -20.11 8.60
CA ARG A 220 19.44 -18.87 8.32
C ARG A 220 18.46 -17.79 7.86
N PRO A 221 18.89 -16.52 7.85
CA PRO A 221 18.09 -15.45 7.27
C PRO A 221 17.81 -15.66 5.78
N LEU A 222 16.66 -15.18 5.30
CA LEU A 222 16.13 -15.39 3.96
C LEU A 222 17.15 -14.98 2.88
N GLY A 223 17.79 -13.82 3.04
CA GLY A 223 18.81 -13.34 2.10
C GLY A 223 19.98 -14.31 1.94
N THR A 224 20.41 -14.97 3.03
CA THR A 224 21.48 -15.97 3.01
C THR A 224 21.00 -17.27 2.35
N LEU A 225 19.76 -17.69 2.59
CA LEU A 225 19.19 -18.85 1.91
C LEU A 225 19.05 -18.60 0.40
N VAL A 226 18.60 -17.42 0.00
CA VAL A 226 18.55 -17.01 -1.41
C VAL A 226 19.95 -17.05 -2.02
N ASP A 227 20.96 -16.52 -1.34
CA ASP A 227 22.36 -16.59 -1.77
C ASP A 227 22.84 -18.04 -2.01
N MET A 228 22.54 -18.95 -1.07
CA MET A 228 22.99 -20.34 -1.15
C MET A 228 22.29 -21.15 -2.25
N TYR A 229 21.02 -20.84 -2.55
CA TYR A 229 20.15 -21.76 -3.30
C TYR A 229 19.53 -21.18 -4.58
N HIS A 230 19.73 -19.91 -4.94
CA HIS A 230 19.06 -19.32 -6.10
C HIS A 230 19.37 -20.01 -7.45
N ASN A 231 20.49 -20.73 -7.58
CA ASN A 231 20.88 -21.47 -8.79
C ASN A 231 20.23 -22.88 -8.91
N HIS A 232 19.48 -23.31 -7.89
CA HIS A 232 18.69 -24.53 -7.92
C HIS A 232 17.52 -24.33 -8.89
N LYS A 233 17.03 -25.39 -9.52
CA LYS A 233 15.93 -25.32 -10.49
C LYS A 233 14.61 -25.61 -9.79
N ALA A 234 13.51 -25.15 -10.38
CA ALA A 234 12.15 -25.47 -9.96
C ALA A 234 11.22 -25.25 -11.15
N LYS A 235 10.17 -26.07 -11.26
CA LYS A 235 9.17 -25.96 -12.33
C LYS A 235 8.38 -24.67 -12.20
N ASP A 236 7.84 -24.39 -11.01
CA ASP A 236 7.26 -23.10 -10.66
C ASP A 236 8.30 -22.32 -9.84
N TRP A 237 8.62 -21.12 -10.29
CA TRP A 237 9.68 -20.31 -9.70
C TRP A 237 9.31 -19.82 -8.29
N ARG A 238 8.00 -19.76 -8.00
CA ARG A 238 7.46 -19.37 -6.69
C ARG A 238 7.76 -20.43 -5.62
N ASP A 239 7.78 -21.71 -6.00
CA ASP A 239 8.07 -22.83 -5.10
C ASP A 239 9.47 -22.65 -4.45
N LYS A 240 10.46 -22.13 -5.21
CA LYS A 240 11.79 -21.81 -4.66
C LYS A 240 11.71 -20.82 -3.50
N ILE A 241 10.99 -19.71 -3.71
CA ILE A 241 10.89 -18.65 -2.71
C ILE A 241 10.17 -19.19 -1.47
N TYR A 242 9.07 -19.91 -1.66
CA TYR A 242 8.28 -20.46 -0.57
C TYR A 242 9.01 -21.55 0.22
N ALA A 243 9.81 -22.39 -0.46
CA ALA A 243 10.68 -23.35 0.19
C ALA A 243 11.73 -22.66 1.08
N LEU A 244 12.37 -21.60 0.57
CA LEU A 244 13.36 -20.82 1.32
C LEU A 244 12.72 -20.09 2.51
N LEU A 245 11.53 -19.53 2.37
CA LEU A 245 10.79 -18.91 3.47
C LEU A 245 10.49 -19.90 4.60
N GLY A 246 10.10 -21.13 4.25
CA GLY A 246 9.85 -22.18 5.24
C GLY A 246 11.09 -22.59 6.04
N MET A 247 12.30 -22.29 5.53
CA MET A 247 13.58 -22.51 6.19
C MET A 247 14.15 -21.27 6.88
N SER A 248 13.57 -20.10 6.61
CA SER A 248 14.12 -18.81 7.04
C SER A 248 13.91 -18.54 8.53
N SER A 249 14.90 -17.90 9.16
CA SER A 249 14.78 -17.36 10.52
C SER A 249 14.07 -16.01 10.58
N ASP A 250 13.99 -15.30 9.45
CA ASP A 250 13.28 -14.03 9.28
C ASP A 250 12.30 -14.15 8.10
N ILE A 251 11.01 -14.05 8.39
CA ILE A 251 9.94 -14.17 7.39
C ILE A 251 9.33 -12.78 7.21
N PRO A 252 9.60 -12.10 6.08
CA PRO A 252 8.90 -10.86 5.75
C PRO A 252 7.40 -11.14 5.61
N THR A 253 6.56 -10.29 6.21
CA THR A 253 5.09 -10.44 6.16
C THR A 253 4.54 -10.43 4.73
N ASP A 254 5.23 -9.74 3.83
CA ASP A 254 4.75 -9.47 2.48
C ASP A 254 5.12 -10.57 1.47
N LEU A 255 5.82 -11.63 1.91
CA LEU A 255 6.27 -12.75 1.07
C LEU A 255 5.51 -14.06 1.30
N LEU A 256 4.40 -14.03 2.04
CA LEU A 256 3.63 -15.24 2.33
C LEU A 256 3.19 -15.99 1.04
N PRO A 257 3.15 -17.33 1.06
CA PRO A 257 2.72 -18.14 -0.07
C PRO A 257 1.35 -17.74 -0.62
N ASN A 258 1.32 -17.34 -1.88
CA ASN A 258 0.11 -16.97 -2.61
C ASN A 258 0.33 -17.18 -4.12
N TYR A 259 -0.15 -18.31 -4.63
CA TYR A 259 -0.04 -18.67 -6.05
C TYR A 259 -0.93 -17.84 -7.00
N ASN A 260 -1.79 -16.95 -6.48
CA ASN A 260 -2.49 -15.96 -7.31
C ASN A 260 -1.57 -14.80 -7.73
N ASN A 261 -0.46 -14.58 -7.02
CA ASN A 261 0.45 -13.50 -7.33
C ASN A 261 1.28 -13.80 -8.59
N PRO A 262 1.43 -12.81 -9.50
CA PRO A 262 2.38 -12.90 -10.60
C PRO A 262 3.81 -13.11 -10.09
N TRP A 263 4.61 -13.83 -10.87
CA TRP A 263 6.02 -14.06 -10.56
C TRP A 263 6.79 -12.73 -10.41
N THR A 264 6.55 -11.77 -11.31
CA THR A 264 7.18 -10.45 -11.30
C THR A 264 7.06 -9.72 -9.98
N ASP A 265 5.86 -9.71 -9.40
CA ASP A 265 5.57 -8.99 -8.16
C ASP A 265 6.11 -9.72 -6.93
N LEU A 266 6.04 -11.05 -6.90
CA LEU A 266 6.68 -11.83 -5.85
C LEU A 266 8.21 -11.64 -5.88
N PHE A 267 8.80 -11.72 -7.06
CA PHE A 267 10.25 -11.60 -7.22
C PHE A 267 10.74 -10.18 -6.90
N ARG A 268 9.99 -9.14 -7.31
CA ARG A 268 10.30 -7.74 -6.95
C ARG A 268 10.30 -7.55 -5.43
N ARG A 269 9.25 -8.00 -4.73
CA ARG A 269 9.16 -7.94 -3.26
C ARG A 269 10.30 -8.70 -2.58
N LEU A 270 10.67 -9.88 -3.09
CA LEU A 270 11.80 -10.63 -2.55
C LEU A 270 13.09 -9.80 -2.64
N ILE A 271 13.37 -9.21 -3.81
CA ILE A 271 14.57 -8.39 -3.98
C ILE A 271 14.56 -7.20 -3.02
N HIS A 272 13.46 -6.44 -2.92
CA HIS A 272 13.36 -5.32 -1.97
C HIS A 272 13.57 -5.74 -0.52
N SER A 273 13.03 -6.90 -0.11
CA SER A 273 13.25 -7.42 1.25
C SER A 273 14.73 -7.69 1.57
N ILE A 274 15.58 -7.90 0.56
CA ILE A 274 16.99 -8.20 0.72
C ILE A 274 17.89 -6.97 0.50
N VAL A 275 17.63 -6.16 -0.54
CA VAL A 275 18.48 -5.01 -0.89
C VAL A 275 18.00 -3.67 -0.35
N GLY A 276 16.73 -3.57 0.10
CA GLY A 276 16.08 -2.34 0.54
C GLY A 276 15.06 -1.79 -0.46
N GLU A 277 14.13 -0.96 0.03
CA GLU A 277 13.05 -0.35 -0.76
C GLU A 277 13.56 0.74 -1.73
N GLN A 278 14.67 1.42 -1.41
CA GLN A 278 15.30 2.41 -2.32
C GLN A 278 15.74 1.85 -3.68
N ALA A 279 15.90 0.53 -3.80
CA ALA A 279 16.42 -0.08 -5.01
C ALA A 279 15.43 0.08 -6.17
N SER A 280 15.89 0.57 -7.32
CA SER A 280 15.06 0.46 -8.54
C SER A 280 15.22 -0.95 -9.11
N VAL A 281 14.15 -1.74 -9.05
CA VAL A 281 14.15 -3.16 -9.44
C VAL A 281 13.24 -3.39 -10.65
N GLN A 282 13.81 -3.97 -11.70
CA GLN A 282 13.06 -4.44 -12.87
C GLN A 282 13.05 -5.96 -12.93
N THR A 283 11.87 -6.55 -13.09
CA THR A 283 11.62 -7.99 -13.20
C THR A 283 10.74 -8.30 -14.41
N TRP A 284 10.72 -9.55 -14.88
CA TRP A 284 9.93 -10.00 -16.02
C TRP A 284 9.27 -11.36 -15.74
N ASP A 285 8.03 -11.57 -16.21
CA ASP A 285 7.28 -12.80 -15.89
C ASP A 285 7.87 -14.06 -16.52
N ASN A 286 8.63 -13.89 -17.60
CA ASN A 286 9.25 -14.97 -18.35
C ASN A 286 10.76 -15.11 -18.08
N LYS A 287 11.31 -14.44 -17.06
CA LYS A 287 12.74 -14.55 -16.69
C LYS A 287 12.95 -14.58 -15.18
N GLN A 288 13.87 -15.44 -14.72
CA GLN A 288 14.45 -15.38 -13.37
C GLN A 288 15.63 -14.41 -13.31
N VAL A 289 15.43 -13.18 -13.77
CA VAL A 289 16.47 -12.13 -13.77
C VAL A 289 15.86 -10.85 -13.22
N ALA A 290 16.58 -10.23 -12.28
CA ALA A 290 16.28 -8.90 -11.79
C ALA A 290 17.41 -7.96 -12.21
N VAL A 291 17.05 -6.79 -12.75
CA VAL A 291 18.00 -5.69 -12.94
C VAL A 291 17.81 -4.73 -11.78
N ILE A 292 18.86 -4.53 -11.00
CA ILE A 292 18.85 -3.74 -9.77
C ILE A 292 19.74 -2.53 -9.99
N LYS A 293 19.17 -1.34 -9.82
CA LYS A 293 19.91 -0.08 -9.77
C LYS A 293 19.86 0.46 -8.34
N HIS A 294 21.03 0.52 -7.70
CA HIS A 294 21.14 0.88 -6.29
C HIS A 294 22.37 1.74 -6.03
N MET A 295 22.27 2.65 -5.05
CA MET A 295 23.44 3.29 -4.43
C MET A 295 24.07 2.37 -3.38
N GLY A 296 25.40 2.37 -3.27
CA GLY A 296 26.15 1.60 -2.28
C GLY A 296 27.59 2.08 -2.14
N CYS A 297 28.24 1.67 -1.04
CA CYS A 297 29.63 1.99 -0.74
C CYS A 297 30.53 0.77 -0.98
N VAL A 298 31.62 0.94 -1.71
CA VAL A 298 32.61 -0.13 -1.90
C VAL A 298 33.52 -0.20 -0.67
N LEU A 299 33.57 -1.36 -0.04
CA LEU A 299 34.31 -1.62 1.19
C LEU A 299 35.70 -2.19 0.90
N GLY A 300 35.85 -2.89 -0.22
CA GLY A 300 37.08 -3.57 -0.61
C GLY A 300 36.88 -4.59 -1.71
N ASN A 301 37.84 -5.51 -1.84
CA ASN A 301 37.75 -6.63 -2.77
C ASN A 301 38.27 -7.94 -2.15
N VAL A 302 37.75 -9.06 -2.62
CA VAL A 302 38.19 -10.39 -2.22
C VAL A 302 39.63 -10.62 -2.68
N SER A 303 40.53 -10.96 -1.76
CA SER A 303 41.94 -11.22 -2.04
C SER A 303 42.29 -12.70 -2.13
N SER A 304 41.57 -13.57 -1.44
CA SER A 304 41.73 -15.03 -1.58
C SER A 304 40.48 -15.76 -1.06
N VAL A 305 40.22 -16.94 -1.64
CA VAL A 305 39.16 -17.85 -1.20
C VAL A 305 39.76 -19.24 -1.03
N SER A 306 39.55 -19.86 0.13
CA SER A 306 39.96 -21.24 0.41
C SER A 306 38.82 -22.01 1.09
N SER A 307 38.81 -23.34 0.94
CA SER A 307 37.86 -24.20 1.64
C SER A 307 38.44 -24.62 2.99
N THR A 308 37.60 -24.70 4.02
CA THR A 308 37.97 -25.11 5.39
C THR A 308 38.35 -26.59 5.52
N GLY A 309 38.15 -27.40 4.47
CA GLY A 309 38.51 -28.82 4.42
C GLY A 309 37.35 -29.77 4.70
N ASP A 310 36.30 -29.31 5.38
CA ASP A 310 35.07 -30.07 5.65
C ASP A 310 34.00 -29.77 4.58
N TRP A 311 33.11 -30.74 4.30
CA TRP A 311 31.93 -30.53 3.43
C TRP A 311 30.75 -29.87 4.18
N ASP A 312 31.03 -29.17 5.28
CA ASP A 312 30.05 -28.36 6.01
C ASP A 312 29.65 -27.08 5.25
N GLY A 313 30.26 -26.85 4.09
CA GLY A 313 29.96 -25.75 3.19
C GLY A 313 30.73 -24.47 3.49
N ARG A 314 31.65 -24.44 4.45
CA ARG A 314 32.37 -23.21 4.82
C ARG A 314 33.52 -22.87 3.88
N LEU A 315 33.65 -21.57 3.62
CA LEU A 315 34.68 -20.95 2.81
C LEU A 315 35.36 -19.86 3.62
N ASP A 316 36.70 -19.92 3.71
CA ASP A 316 37.49 -18.84 4.23
C ASP A 316 37.74 -17.83 3.11
N VAL A 317 37.18 -16.64 3.28
CA VAL A 317 37.23 -15.54 2.32
C VAL A 317 38.00 -14.39 2.97
N ARG A 318 39.15 -14.07 2.38
CA ARG A 318 39.93 -12.90 2.80
C ARG A 318 39.53 -11.71 1.95
N VAL A 319 39.18 -10.60 2.59
CA VAL A 319 38.79 -9.33 1.95
C VAL A 319 39.85 -8.29 2.24
N ARG A 320 40.41 -7.69 1.19
CA ARG A 320 41.25 -6.50 1.31
C ARG A 320 40.36 -5.28 1.41
N THR A 321 40.41 -4.57 2.51
CA THR A 321 39.57 -3.38 2.76
C THR A 321 40.20 -2.11 2.22
N TRP A 322 39.37 -1.13 1.90
CA TRP A 322 39.79 0.20 1.48
C TRP A 322 39.44 1.28 2.52
N ALA A 323 39.21 0.89 3.78
CA ALA A 323 38.63 1.77 4.79
C ALA A 323 39.38 3.11 4.92
N LEU A 324 38.61 4.16 4.62
CA LEU A 324 38.89 5.57 4.74
C LEU A 324 39.59 5.92 6.07
N SER A 325 40.67 6.70 5.99
CA SER A 325 41.35 7.39 7.11
C SER A 325 42.01 6.51 8.19
N THR A 326 42.55 5.35 7.84
CA THR A 326 43.63 4.73 8.64
C THR A 326 44.97 4.89 7.92
N PRO A 327 46.07 5.20 8.62
CA PRO A 327 47.36 5.45 7.98
C PRO A 327 47.83 4.20 7.20
N ASP A 328 48.44 4.43 6.03
CA ASP A 328 48.80 3.47 4.97
C ASP A 328 49.49 2.15 5.41
N TRP A 329 50.03 2.08 6.62
CA TRP A 329 50.61 0.85 7.19
C TRP A 329 49.56 -0.12 7.74
N MET A 330 48.27 0.23 7.69
CA MET A 330 47.14 -0.52 8.23
C MET A 330 46.08 -0.85 7.16
N LEU A 331 46.50 -1.23 5.94
CA LEU A 331 45.62 -1.96 5.00
C LEU A 331 45.08 -3.20 5.71
N SER A 332 43.88 -3.10 6.29
CA SER A 332 43.32 -4.18 7.08
C SER A 332 42.73 -5.24 6.15
N TYR A 333 43.13 -6.49 6.34
CA TYR A 333 42.43 -7.62 5.75
C TYR A 333 41.33 -8.03 6.72
N TRP A 334 40.15 -8.32 6.21
CA TRP A 334 39.12 -9.03 6.95
C TRP A 334 39.16 -10.50 6.53
N ASP A 335 39.35 -11.38 7.51
CA ASP A 335 39.17 -12.81 7.33
C ASP A 335 37.71 -13.13 7.69
N TRP A 336 36.95 -13.62 6.71
CA TRP A 336 35.57 -14.05 6.86
C TRP A 336 35.46 -15.55 6.67
N THR A 337 34.56 -16.18 7.41
CA THR A 337 34.16 -17.56 7.14
C THR A 337 32.71 -17.51 6.68
N LEU A 338 32.49 -17.77 5.39
CA LEU A 338 31.19 -17.70 4.73
C LEU A 338 30.66 -19.10 4.41
N GLN A 339 29.35 -19.22 4.28
CA GLN A 339 28.76 -20.41 3.67
C GLN A 339 28.94 -20.39 2.15
N ALA A 340 28.96 -21.58 1.55
CA ALA A 340 29.06 -21.74 0.11
C ALA A 340 27.84 -21.08 -0.57
N SER A 341 28.09 -20.02 -1.32
CA SER A 341 27.08 -19.36 -2.16
C SER A 341 26.81 -20.19 -3.42
N ALA A 342 25.61 -20.04 -3.99
CA ALA A 342 25.25 -20.64 -5.26
C ALA A 342 26.25 -20.31 -6.38
N ASN A 343 26.83 -19.10 -6.37
CA ASN A 343 27.91 -18.71 -7.27
C ASN A 343 29.25 -18.75 -6.54
N SER A 344 30.28 -19.30 -7.19
CA SER A 344 31.62 -19.32 -6.61
C SER A 344 32.17 -17.89 -6.46
N ILE A 345 32.52 -17.52 -5.22
CA ILE A 345 33.28 -16.29 -4.91
C ILE A 345 34.71 -16.45 -5.44
N LYS A 346 35.23 -15.43 -6.11
CA LYS A 346 36.56 -15.43 -6.74
C LYS A 346 37.39 -14.24 -6.27
N GLU A 347 38.70 -14.36 -6.45
CA GLU A 347 39.63 -13.25 -6.26
C GLU A 347 39.22 -12.05 -7.14
N ASN A 348 39.34 -10.85 -6.58
CA ASN A 348 38.92 -9.57 -7.14
C ASN A 348 37.41 -9.29 -7.23
N ASP A 349 36.55 -10.19 -6.74
CA ASP A 349 35.15 -9.83 -6.53
C ASP A 349 35.05 -8.64 -5.54
N ILE A 350 34.18 -7.68 -5.85
CA ILE A 350 34.04 -6.41 -5.12
C ILE A 350 33.11 -6.63 -3.93
N VAL A 351 33.50 -6.12 -2.76
CA VAL A 351 32.67 -6.13 -1.56
C VAL A 351 32.07 -4.75 -1.37
N CYS A 352 30.75 -4.64 -1.30
CA CYS A 352 30.06 -3.37 -1.10
C CYS A 352 28.88 -3.48 -0.12
N LEU A 353 28.54 -2.37 0.52
CA LEU A 353 27.32 -2.24 1.32
C LEU A 353 26.30 -1.41 0.53
N LEU A 354 25.16 -2.02 0.19
CA LEU A 354 24.05 -1.32 -0.48
C LEU A 354 23.28 -0.47 0.53
N GLN A 355 22.78 0.68 0.11
CA GLN A 355 22.01 1.58 0.98
C GLN A 355 20.72 0.90 1.46
N GLY A 356 20.45 0.88 2.76
CA GLY A 356 19.28 0.21 3.33
C GLY A 356 19.46 -1.31 3.56
N ALA A 357 20.48 -1.93 2.99
CA ALA A 357 20.82 -3.31 3.29
C ALA A 357 21.58 -3.42 4.61
N SER A 358 21.18 -4.36 5.48
CA SER A 358 21.83 -4.61 6.77
C SER A 358 23.13 -5.42 6.66
N LYS A 359 23.41 -6.00 5.49
CA LYS A 359 24.56 -6.90 5.26
C LYS A 359 25.26 -6.59 3.94
N PRO A 360 26.58 -6.84 3.84
CA PRO A 360 27.34 -6.62 2.62
C PRO A 360 26.92 -7.54 1.47
N THR A 361 27.18 -7.08 0.25
CA THR A 361 26.96 -7.79 -1.01
C THR A 361 28.28 -7.91 -1.75
N ILE A 362 28.53 -9.07 -2.37
CA ILE A 362 29.71 -9.33 -3.19
C ILE A 362 29.29 -9.30 -4.65
N ILE A 363 29.94 -8.43 -5.45
CA ILE A 363 29.60 -8.15 -6.84
C ILE A 363 30.82 -8.42 -7.72
N ARG A 364 30.63 -9.16 -8.81
CA ARG A 364 31.62 -9.31 -9.86
C ARG A 364 31.41 -8.25 -10.93
N SER A 365 32.44 -7.43 -11.17
CA SER A 365 32.42 -6.45 -12.25
C SER A 365 32.48 -7.14 -13.61
N CYS A 366 31.54 -6.79 -14.48
CA CYS A 366 31.57 -7.04 -15.92
C CYS A 366 31.73 -5.69 -16.64
N GLN A 367 31.88 -5.69 -17.98
CA GLN A 367 32.19 -4.47 -18.75
C GLN A 367 31.19 -3.34 -18.49
N ASP A 368 29.89 -3.63 -18.56
CA ASP A 368 28.82 -2.61 -18.46
C ASP A 368 27.87 -2.81 -17.27
N TYR A 369 28.06 -3.86 -16.48
CA TYR A 369 27.17 -4.20 -15.35
C TYR A 369 27.91 -5.00 -14.27
N GLY A 370 27.33 -5.10 -13.08
CA GLY A 370 27.80 -6.00 -12.02
C GLY A 370 26.88 -7.21 -11.88
N VAL A 371 27.46 -8.38 -11.63
CA VAL A 371 26.70 -9.59 -11.27
C VAL A 371 26.82 -9.78 -9.76
N ILE A 372 25.69 -9.90 -9.06
CA ILE A 372 25.69 -10.27 -7.64
C ILE A 372 26.19 -11.72 -7.56
N VAL A 373 27.35 -11.90 -6.93
CA VAL A 373 27.93 -13.21 -6.67
C VAL A 373 27.40 -13.76 -5.37
N ALA A 374 27.39 -12.93 -4.33
CA ALA A 374 26.78 -13.27 -3.06
C ALA A 374 26.02 -12.10 -2.46
N ILE A 375 24.85 -12.37 -1.87
CA ILE A 375 23.96 -11.34 -1.31
C ILE A 375 23.73 -11.55 0.18
N ALA A 376 23.55 -10.46 0.92
CA ALA A 376 23.32 -10.48 2.37
C ALA A 376 24.36 -11.32 3.14
N VAL A 377 25.63 -11.13 2.77
CA VAL A 377 26.77 -11.91 3.27
C VAL A 377 26.94 -11.65 4.77
N ASN A 378 26.99 -12.74 5.55
CA ASN A 378 27.24 -12.65 6.98
C ASN A 378 28.72 -12.99 7.25
N PRO A 379 29.56 -12.01 7.65
CA PRO A 379 30.98 -12.27 7.92
C PRO A 379 31.23 -13.07 9.21
N ARG A 380 30.19 -13.43 9.98
CA ARG A 380 30.28 -14.24 11.21
C ARG A 380 30.17 -15.75 10.92
N ASP A 381 31.07 -16.52 11.54
CA ASP A 381 30.83 -17.92 11.91
C ASP A 381 30.28 -17.98 13.34
N ASP A 382 29.36 -18.92 13.60
CA ASP A 382 28.59 -19.13 14.83
C ASP A 382 29.45 -19.55 16.06
N SER A 383 30.78 -19.39 16.00
CA SER A 383 31.76 -19.91 16.95
C SER A 383 32.34 -18.88 17.94
N TRP A 384 32.02 -17.58 17.82
CA TRP A 384 32.56 -16.53 18.71
C TRP A 384 31.48 -15.67 19.38
N GLN A 385 31.45 -15.71 20.72
CA GLN A 385 30.41 -15.11 21.58
C GLN A 385 30.57 -13.59 21.87
N TYR A 386 31.33 -12.84 21.06
CA TYR A 386 31.54 -11.39 21.25
C TYR A 386 31.53 -10.63 19.91
N ASP A 387 30.98 -9.40 19.92
CA ASP A 387 30.96 -8.48 18.78
C ASP A 387 32.37 -8.30 18.18
N SER A 388 32.54 -8.75 16.94
CA SER A 388 33.84 -8.61 16.26
C SER A 388 34.15 -7.13 15.97
N PRO A 389 35.42 -6.70 16.00
CA PRO A 389 35.81 -5.34 15.61
C PRO A 389 35.34 -4.96 14.19
N GLN A 390 35.22 -5.94 13.30
CA GLN A 390 34.78 -5.78 11.92
C GLN A 390 33.32 -5.33 11.85
N GLU A 391 32.45 -5.93 12.65
CA GLU A 391 31.03 -5.59 12.71
C GLU A 391 30.74 -4.26 13.37
N ARG A 392 31.54 -3.87 14.36
CA ARG A 392 31.48 -2.50 14.88
C ARG A 392 31.85 -1.49 13.80
N ILE A 393 32.83 -1.80 12.95
CA ILE A 393 33.19 -0.95 11.80
C ILE A 393 32.04 -0.95 10.76
N PHE A 394 31.42 -2.10 10.48
CA PHE A 394 30.26 -2.17 9.59
C PHE A 394 29.08 -1.36 10.09
N ASN A 395 28.70 -1.53 11.36
CA ASN A 395 27.61 -0.78 11.96
C ASN A 395 27.95 0.72 12.02
N GLN A 396 29.20 1.09 12.31
CA GLN A 396 29.64 2.49 12.23
C GLN A 396 29.59 3.04 10.80
N ILE A 397 29.91 2.24 9.78
CA ILE A 397 29.77 2.66 8.38
C ILE A 397 28.28 2.77 8.04
N TYR A 398 27.46 1.79 8.38
CA TYR A 398 26.01 1.78 8.16
C TYR A 398 25.34 2.99 8.84
N GLU A 399 25.57 3.19 10.14
CA GLU A 399 25.09 4.33 10.92
C GLU A 399 25.62 5.64 10.36
N ARG A 400 26.92 5.76 10.03
CA ARG A 400 27.43 6.98 9.37
C ARG A 400 26.76 7.24 8.04
N THR A 401 26.49 6.21 7.24
CA THR A 401 25.83 6.37 5.93
C THR A 401 24.38 6.80 6.13
N TYR A 402 23.67 6.21 7.10
CA TYR A 402 22.30 6.51 7.45
C TYR A 402 22.15 7.91 8.10
N GLU A 403 22.95 8.22 9.12
CA GLU A 403 23.05 9.54 9.76
C GLU A 403 23.44 10.63 8.76
N THR A 404 24.39 10.36 7.85
CA THR A 404 24.76 11.31 6.79
C THR A 404 23.59 11.57 5.84
N THR A 405 22.78 10.54 5.54
CA THR A 405 21.61 10.67 4.67
C THR A 405 20.51 11.49 5.35
N GLN A 406 20.22 11.25 6.64
CA GLN A 406 19.26 12.07 7.40
C GLN A 406 19.74 13.52 7.57
N GLN A 407 21.04 13.75 7.82
CA GLN A 407 21.61 15.10 7.84
C GLN A 407 21.51 15.80 6.48
N GLN A 408 21.77 15.09 5.38
CA GLN A 408 21.64 15.62 4.02
C GLN A 408 20.19 15.95 3.68
N LEU A 409 19.23 15.09 4.05
CA LEU A 409 17.81 15.35 3.92
C LEU A 409 17.41 16.60 4.72
N LEU A 410 17.77 16.67 6.00
CA LEU A 410 17.51 17.85 6.84
C LEU A 410 18.10 19.12 6.26
N THR A 411 19.34 19.07 5.77
CA THR A 411 19.99 20.21 5.13
C THR A 411 19.27 20.62 3.84
N THR A 412 18.82 19.63 3.07
CA THR A 412 18.04 19.85 1.84
C THR A 412 16.70 20.50 2.15
N LEU A 413 15.93 19.95 3.11
CA LEU A 413 14.66 20.50 3.59
C LEU A 413 14.87 21.93 4.10
N ARG A 414 15.89 22.17 4.94
CA ARG A 414 16.25 23.50 5.45
C ARG A 414 16.50 24.50 4.32
N ASN A 415 17.24 24.11 3.29
CA ASN A 415 17.54 24.98 2.16
C ASN A 415 16.30 25.28 1.30
N ILE A 416 15.43 24.29 1.08
CA ILE A 416 14.16 24.46 0.38
C ILE A 416 13.27 25.45 1.14
N LEU A 417 13.16 25.25 2.46
CA LEU A 417 12.41 26.12 3.35
C LEU A 417 12.97 27.55 3.35
N LEU A 418 14.28 27.75 3.46
CA LEU A 418 14.90 29.08 3.41
C LEU A 418 14.57 29.83 2.11
N ASN A 419 14.45 29.11 0.99
CA ASN A 419 14.17 29.69 -0.32
C ASN A 419 12.66 29.81 -0.62
N SER A 420 11.77 29.28 0.22
CA SER A 420 10.33 29.39 0.01
C SER A 420 9.82 30.80 0.37
N ALA A 421 8.87 31.32 -0.42
CA ALA A 421 8.32 32.67 -0.26
C ALA A 421 7.34 32.81 0.93
N THR A 422 7.05 31.74 1.65
CA THR A 422 6.07 31.71 2.74
C THR A 422 6.68 32.25 4.04
N GLY A 423 6.03 33.27 4.62
CA GLY A 423 6.46 33.98 5.83
C GLY A 423 5.64 33.60 7.06
N GLU A 424 5.63 32.32 7.43
CA GLU A 424 4.89 31.83 8.61
C GLU A 424 5.79 31.74 9.86
N PRO A 425 5.30 32.10 11.07
CA PRO A 425 6.06 31.96 12.32
C PRO A 425 6.55 30.53 12.59
N ALA A 426 5.74 29.52 12.25
CA ALA A 426 6.08 28.10 12.41
C ALA A 426 7.31 27.68 11.58
N LYS A 427 7.53 28.33 10.43
CA LYS A 427 8.73 28.11 9.61
C LYS A 427 10.00 28.59 10.32
N ALA A 428 9.94 29.73 11.00
CA ALA A 428 11.09 30.28 11.72
C ALA A 428 11.44 29.41 12.93
N GLU A 429 10.43 28.98 13.69
CA GLU A 429 10.58 28.07 14.83
C GLU A 429 11.14 26.69 14.41
N TRP A 430 10.67 26.15 13.28
CA TRP A 430 11.22 24.91 12.74
C TRP A 430 12.67 25.08 12.26
N LEU A 431 13.01 26.21 11.60
CA LEU A 431 14.38 26.48 11.14
C LEU A 431 15.38 26.64 12.30
N GLU A 432 14.95 27.19 13.44
CA GLU A 432 15.75 27.23 14.67
C GLU A 432 15.91 25.84 15.26
N THR A 433 14.82 25.08 15.40
CA THR A 433 14.84 23.70 15.90
C THR A 433 15.79 22.83 15.07
N VAL A 434 15.75 22.94 13.74
CA VAL A 434 16.66 22.23 12.83
C VAL A 434 18.12 22.61 13.04
N ALA A 435 18.41 23.90 13.23
CA ALA A 435 19.77 24.37 13.47
C ALA A 435 20.32 23.78 14.78
N ASP A 436 19.49 23.71 15.81
CA ASP A 436 19.82 23.11 17.09
C ASP A 436 20.00 21.58 16.96
N THR A 437 19.08 20.87 16.30
CA THR A 437 19.19 19.41 16.07
C THR A 437 20.42 19.03 15.24
N LEU A 438 20.75 19.81 14.20
CA LEU A 438 21.97 19.61 13.41
C LEU A 438 23.25 19.82 14.25
N SER A 439 23.20 20.67 15.27
CA SER A 439 24.33 20.93 16.17
C SER A 439 24.50 19.85 17.24
N LEU A 440 23.41 19.26 17.72
CA LEU A 440 23.37 18.31 18.83
C LEU A 440 23.48 16.83 18.40
N ARG A 441 23.30 16.51 17.11
CA ARG A 441 23.26 15.13 16.57
C ARG A 441 22.22 14.23 17.27
N GLU A 442 21.00 14.74 17.43
CA GLU A 442 19.87 14.01 18.03
C GLU A 442 19.03 13.26 16.98
N ASP A 443 18.02 12.51 17.42
CA ASP A 443 17.05 11.83 16.54
C ASP A 443 16.35 12.82 15.60
N TYR A 444 16.58 12.62 14.31
CA TYR A 444 16.13 13.51 13.24
C TYR A 444 14.68 13.27 12.81
N THR A 445 14.07 12.17 13.23
CA THR A 445 12.82 11.64 12.64
C THR A 445 11.66 12.64 12.71
N LYS A 446 11.41 13.21 13.90
CA LYS A 446 10.33 14.20 14.08
C LYS A 446 10.58 15.51 13.35
N VAL A 447 11.85 15.92 13.27
CA VAL A 447 12.23 17.18 12.62
C VAL A 447 12.11 17.05 11.10
N ILE A 448 12.50 15.88 10.55
CA ILE A 448 12.31 15.52 9.15
C ILE A 448 10.82 15.52 8.82
N GLU A 449 9.98 14.85 9.61
CA GLU A 449 8.53 14.79 9.40
C GLU A 449 7.91 16.19 9.28
N HIS A 450 8.18 17.08 10.25
CA HIS A 450 7.71 18.47 10.18
C HIS A 450 8.23 19.21 8.92
N GLY A 451 9.47 18.96 8.51
CA GLY A 451 10.04 19.55 7.28
C GLY A 451 9.36 19.04 6.02
N VAL A 452 9.02 17.75 5.98
CA VAL A 452 8.28 17.13 4.88
C VAL A 452 6.86 17.69 4.79
N ILE A 453 6.15 17.84 5.92
CA ILE A 453 4.81 18.45 5.97
C ILE A 453 4.85 19.84 5.33
N PHE A 454 5.80 20.69 5.74
CA PHE A 454 5.91 22.04 5.18
C PHE A 454 6.23 22.03 3.68
N THR A 455 7.12 21.13 3.28
CA THR A 455 7.53 21.00 1.88
C THR A 455 6.35 20.52 1.02
N ALA A 456 5.57 19.55 1.49
CA ALA A 456 4.36 19.10 0.81
C ALA A 456 3.35 20.24 0.62
N GLY A 457 3.19 21.11 1.63
CA GLY A 457 2.28 22.25 1.59
C GLY A 457 2.72 23.44 0.73
N SER A 458 4.01 23.56 0.39
CA SER A 458 4.54 24.80 -0.21
C SER A 458 5.46 24.63 -1.42
N ALA A 459 6.04 23.44 -1.63
CA ALA A 459 7.00 23.21 -2.70
C ALA A 459 6.33 22.91 -4.05
N ASP A 460 7.15 22.94 -5.11
CA ASP A 460 6.77 22.45 -6.42
C ASP A 460 6.95 20.92 -6.56
N GLU A 461 6.37 20.37 -7.62
CA GLU A 461 6.46 18.95 -7.97
C GLU A 461 7.92 18.46 -8.04
N GLU A 462 8.81 19.22 -8.68
CA GLU A 462 10.18 18.76 -8.97
C GLU A 462 11.02 18.68 -7.70
N THR A 463 10.83 19.63 -6.78
CA THR A 463 11.44 19.65 -5.45
C THR A 463 11.00 18.43 -4.64
N MET A 464 9.70 18.15 -4.59
CA MET A 464 9.17 16.99 -3.86
C MET A 464 9.61 15.67 -4.49
N LYS A 465 9.59 15.58 -5.83
CA LYS A 465 10.09 14.41 -6.57
C LYS A 465 11.57 14.15 -6.29
N ASN A 466 12.39 15.21 -6.22
CA ASN A 466 13.80 15.08 -5.89
C ASN A 466 14.00 14.56 -4.46
N ILE A 467 13.23 15.06 -3.48
CA ILE A 467 13.28 14.54 -2.10
C ILE A 467 12.90 13.06 -2.06
N LEU A 468 11.76 12.71 -2.63
CA LEU A 468 11.23 11.35 -2.61
C LEU A 468 12.15 10.35 -3.34
N SER A 469 12.79 10.77 -4.43
CA SER A 469 13.74 9.94 -5.21
C SER A 469 15.09 9.71 -4.52
N HIS A 470 15.55 10.64 -3.69
CA HIS A 470 16.86 10.55 -3.02
C HIS A 470 16.76 10.11 -1.55
N TYR A 471 15.61 10.33 -0.93
CA TYR A 471 15.41 10.16 0.51
C TYR A 471 14.11 9.43 0.87
N GLY A 472 13.52 8.68 -0.07
CA GLY A 472 12.21 8.02 0.06
C GLY A 472 11.97 7.28 1.38
N ASP A 473 12.78 6.25 1.69
CA ASP A 473 12.63 5.50 2.96
C ASP A 473 12.86 6.30 4.24
N GLN A 474 13.38 7.53 4.17
CA GLN A 474 13.53 8.42 5.34
C GLN A 474 12.30 9.30 5.54
N VAL A 475 11.40 9.34 4.55
CA VAL A 475 10.19 10.17 4.56
C VAL A 475 9.01 9.29 4.94
N THR A 476 8.55 9.43 6.18
CA THR A 476 7.28 8.82 6.61
C THR A 476 6.13 9.63 6.03
N VAL A 477 5.31 9.02 5.18
CA VAL A 477 4.08 9.65 4.66
C VAL A 477 2.97 9.50 5.68
N THR A 478 2.80 10.52 6.51
CA THR A 478 1.72 10.59 7.50
C THR A 478 0.50 11.31 6.96
N GLU A 479 -0.62 11.23 7.71
CA GLU A 479 -1.86 11.94 7.37
C GLU A 479 -1.62 13.45 7.22
N GLU A 480 -0.81 14.03 8.10
CA GLU A 480 -0.46 15.45 8.08
C GLU A 480 0.31 15.86 6.83
N VAL A 481 1.21 15.00 6.32
CA VAL A 481 1.94 15.22 5.05
C VAL A 481 0.96 15.23 3.88
N LEU A 482 -0.01 14.31 3.87
CA LEU A 482 -1.03 14.22 2.83
C LEU A 482 -1.99 15.41 2.88
N VAL A 483 -2.45 15.82 4.07
CA VAL A 483 -3.28 17.01 4.27
C VAL A 483 -2.52 18.25 3.79
N ALA A 484 -1.24 18.40 4.13
CA ALA A 484 -0.42 19.50 3.63
C ALA A 484 -0.32 19.50 2.10
N ALA A 485 -0.13 18.35 1.46
CA ALA A 485 -0.18 18.26 0.00
C ALA A 485 -1.53 18.72 -0.59
N THR A 486 -2.66 18.42 0.08
CA THR A 486 -3.98 18.89 -0.36
C THR A 486 -4.19 20.39 -0.21
N THR A 487 -3.47 21.07 0.69
CA THR A 487 -3.56 22.53 0.88
C THR A 487 -2.59 23.31 -0.01
N ASN A 488 -1.67 22.62 -0.69
CA ASN A 488 -0.74 23.22 -1.62
C ASN A 488 -1.46 23.81 -2.84
N LYS A 489 -1.29 25.12 -3.04
CA LYS A 489 -2.00 25.90 -4.07
C LYS A 489 -1.39 25.81 -5.47
N SER A 490 -0.17 25.29 -5.62
CA SER A 490 0.55 25.30 -6.91
C SER A 490 0.73 23.91 -7.50
N SER A 491 1.14 22.94 -6.69
CA SER A 491 1.51 21.58 -7.14
C SER A 491 0.83 20.46 -6.34
N GLY A 492 -0.20 20.78 -5.55
CA GLY A 492 -0.81 19.86 -4.60
C GLY A 492 -1.25 18.52 -5.19
N ILE A 493 -1.92 18.53 -6.34
CA ILE A 493 -2.33 17.27 -6.99
C ILE A 493 -1.14 16.38 -7.37
N LYS A 494 -0.08 16.96 -7.94
CA LYS A 494 1.07 16.19 -8.41
C LYS A 494 1.90 15.67 -7.25
N ILE A 495 2.06 16.48 -6.20
CA ILE A 495 2.70 16.08 -4.95
C ILE A 495 1.91 14.96 -4.27
N LEU A 496 0.59 15.09 -4.20
CA LEU A 496 -0.28 14.05 -3.65
C LEU A 496 -0.15 12.74 -4.45
N GLN A 497 -0.14 12.80 -5.78
CA GLN A 497 0.10 11.63 -6.64
C GLN A 497 1.46 10.98 -6.37
N LEU A 498 2.54 11.77 -6.25
CA LEU A 498 3.87 11.25 -5.93
C LEU A 498 3.90 10.54 -4.57
N LEU A 499 3.29 11.14 -3.55
CA LEU A 499 3.20 10.57 -2.20
C LEU A 499 2.37 9.27 -2.17
N LEU A 500 1.24 9.26 -2.88
CA LEU A 500 0.36 8.08 -2.96
C LEU A 500 1.01 6.92 -3.74
N ASN A 501 1.76 7.21 -4.81
CA ASN A 501 2.46 6.19 -5.59
C ASN A 501 3.58 5.50 -4.81
N GLN A 502 4.12 6.13 -3.78
CA GLN A 502 5.24 5.61 -3.01
C GLN A 502 4.81 4.76 -1.80
N HIS A 503 3.61 4.97 -1.26
CA HIS A 503 3.12 4.27 -0.05
C HIS A 503 1.66 3.78 -0.17
N GLY A 504 1.24 3.38 -1.37
CA GLY A 504 -0.17 3.19 -1.77
C GLY A 504 -1.04 2.26 -0.92
N ASP A 505 -0.46 1.39 -0.08
CA ASP A 505 -1.20 0.33 0.62
C ASP A 505 -1.60 0.65 2.09
N GLN A 506 -1.10 1.74 2.68
CA GLN A 506 -1.40 2.10 4.10
C GLN A 506 -2.27 3.35 4.28
N VAL A 507 -2.67 4.00 3.20
CA VAL A 507 -3.25 5.35 3.25
C VAL A 507 -4.78 5.29 3.33
N LEU A 508 -5.32 5.37 4.56
CA LEU A 508 -6.76 5.55 4.80
C LEU A 508 -7.20 6.95 4.34
N ILE A 509 -8.32 7.05 3.61
CA ILE A 509 -8.98 8.34 3.40
C ILE A 509 -9.72 8.71 4.68
N THR A 510 -9.39 9.88 5.20
CA THR A 510 -10.04 10.49 6.36
C THR A 510 -10.87 11.68 5.92
N GLU A 511 -11.85 12.05 6.73
CA GLU A 511 -12.70 13.22 6.53
C GLU A 511 -11.87 14.51 6.42
N GLU A 512 -10.80 14.65 7.21
CA GLU A 512 -9.94 15.83 7.21
C GLU A 512 -9.26 16.08 5.85
N ARG A 513 -8.82 15.01 5.18
CA ARG A 513 -8.23 15.09 3.84
C ARG A 513 -9.24 15.52 2.79
N VAL A 514 -10.47 15.01 2.89
CA VAL A 514 -11.56 15.39 1.99
C VAL A 514 -11.92 16.85 2.21
N ASN A 515 -12.13 17.26 3.46
CA ASN A 515 -12.41 18.64 3.85
C ASN A 515 -11.33 19.62 3.35
N SER A 516 -10.05 19.26 3.47
CA SER A 516 -8.95 20.09 2.98
C SER A 516 -8.93 20.22 1.46
N ALA A 517 -9.28 19.13 0.74
CA ALA A 517 -9.41 19.15 -0.71
C ALA A 517 -10.54 20.08 -1.18
N VAL A 518 -11.77 19.95 -0.64
CA VAL A 518 -12.90 20.82 -1.00
C VAL A 518 -12.73 22.28 -0.55
N LYS A 519 -11.90 22.54 0.47
CA LYS A 519 -11.53 23.92 0.87
C LYS A 519 -10.47 24.55 -0.03
N ASN A 520 -9.68 23.75 -0.77
CA ASN A 520 -8.61 24.28 -1.62
C ASN A 520 -9.22 24.99 -2.84
N SER A 521 -9.02 26.29 -2.96
CA SER A 521 -9.59 27.14 -4.01
C SER A 521 -8.91 27.06 -5.39
N VAL A 522 -7.74 26.42 -5.49
CA VAL A 522 -6.92 26.47 -6.72
C VAL A 522 -6.86 25.12 -7.43
N SER A 523 -6.58 24.04 -6.69
CA SER A 523 -6.44 22.69 -7.25
C SER A 523 -7.40 21.68 -6.61
N GLY A 524 -8.34 22.16 -5.80
CA GLY A 524 -9.23 21.29 -5.05
C GLY A 524 -10.16 20.44 -5.92
N LYS A 525 -10.56 20.94 -7.10
CA LYS A 525 -11.35 20.19 -8.10
C LYS A 525 -10.62 18.92 -8.56
N GLU A 526 -9.37 19.06 -8.98
CA GLU A 526 -8.61 17.92 -9.48
C GLU A 526 -8.21 16.98 -8.33
N ILE A 527 -7.96 17.52 -7.12
CA ILE A 527 -7.66 16.72 -5.94
C ILE A 527 -8.89 15.88 -5.52
N ILE A 528 -10.08 16.48 -5.42
CA ILE A 528 -11.28 15.72 -5.05
C ILE A 528 -11.63 14.68 -6.12
N GLN A 529 -11.46 15.00 -7.40
CA GLN A 529 -11.65 14.05 -8.48
C GLN A 529 -10.68 12.86 -8.37
N LEU A 530 -9.40 13.11 -8.09
CA LEU A 530 -8.41 12.06 -7.87
C LEU A 530 -8.78 11.16 -6.68
N LEU A 531 -9.17 11.75 -5.55
CA LEU A 531 -9.59 11.00 -4.35
C LEU A 531 -10.80 10.11 -4.66
N LEU A 532 -11.80 10.65 -5.36
CA LEU A 532 -13.01 9.92 -5.76
C LEU A 532 -12.73 8.81 -6.76
N ASP A 533 -11.87 9.04 -7.76
CA ASP A 533 -11.56 8.05 -8.80
C ASP A 533 -10.73 6.87 -8.25
N GLN A 534 -9.77 7.15 -7.38
CA GLN A 534 -8.88 6.14 -6.82
C GLN A 534 -9.53 5.31 -5.70
N TYR A 535 -10.39 5.91 -4.88
CA TYR A 535 -10.94 5.27 -3.68
C TYR A 535 -12.46 5.05 -3.71
N ARG A 536 -13.15 5.47 -4.77
CA ARG A 536 -14.58 5.23 -5.03
C ARG A 536 -15.43 5.46 -3.77
N ASN A 537 -16.24 4.47 -3.37
CA ASN A 537 -17.20 4.55 -2.27
C ASN A 537 -16.57 4.57 -0.87
N GLN A 538 -15.24 4.61 -0.75
CA GLN A 538 -14.54 4.66 0.55
C GLN A 538 -14.28 6.10 1.04
N VAL A 539 -14.58 7.12 0.22
CA VAL A 539 -14.47 8.52 0.66
C VAL A 539 -15.60 8.84 1.65
N PRO A 540 -15.30 9.30 2.88
CA PRO A 540 -16.30 9.72 3.84
C PRO A 540 -16.98 11.00 3.35
N ILE A 541 -18.24 10.88 2.92
CA ILE A 541 -19.09 12.02 2.56
C ILE A 541 -19.95 12.36 3.77
N THR A 542 -19.44 13.25 4.62
CA THR A 542 -20.15 13.78 5.78
C THR A 542 -20.90 15.06 5.41
N GLU A 543 -21.79 15.50 6.29
CA GLU A 543 -22.47 16.80 6.14
C GLU A 543 -21.45 17.94 5.97
N GLU A 544 -20.35 17.92 6.75
CA GLU A 544 -19.31 18.95 6.69
C GLU A 544 -18.66 19.02 5.29
N VAL A 545 -18.35 17.88 4.66
CA VAL A 545 -17.79 17.82 3.30
C VAL A 545 -18.73 18.49 2.30
N VAL A 546 -20.03 18.20 2.38
CA VAL A 546 -21.06 18.74 1.48
C VAL A 546 -21.27 20.23 1.71
N GLU A 547 -21.24 20.69 2.96
CA GLU A 547 -21.32 22.11 3.31
C GLU A 547 -20.15 22.90 2.71
N TRP A 548 -18.92 22.41 2.83
CA TRP A 548 -17.74 23.06 2.27
C TRP A 548 -17.76 23.05 0.73
N ALA A 549 -18.22 21.97 0.11
CA ALA A 549 -18.39 21.89 -1.33
C ALA A 549 -19.38 22.94 -1.85
N ALA A 550 -20.57 23.05 -1.25
CA ALA A 550 -21.58 24.05 -1.61
C ALA A 550 -21.10 25.50 -1.35
N GLY A 551 -20.29 25.70 -0.31
CA GLY A 551 -19.71 27.00 0.05
C GLY A 551 -18.48 27.42 -0.77
N ASN A 552 -17.91 26.52 -1.58
CA ASN A 552 -16.71 26.81 -2.36
C ASN A 552 -17.02 27.78 -3.51
N ARG A 553 -16.30 28.92 -3.55
CA ARG A 553 -16.57 30.00 -4.50
C ARG A 553 -15.91 29.83 -5.86
N ASP A 554 -14.95 28.90 -5.98
CA ASP A 554 -14.11 28.78 -7.16
C ASP A 554 -14.58 27.63 -8.09
N TYR A 555 -15.05 26.50 -7.52
CA TYR A 555 -15.57 25.35 -8.28
C TYR A 555 -16.68 24.58 -7.52
N GLY A 556 -17.40 25.25 -6.61
CA GLY A 556 -18.39 24.58 -5.76
C GLY A 556 -19.50 23.85 -6.52
N ASN A 557 -19.93 24.36 -7.67
CA ASN A 557 -20.88 23.68 -8.56
C ASN A 557 -20.33 22.35 -9.09
N GLU A 558 -19.09 22.31 -9.55
CA GLU A 558 -18.49 21.07 -10.05
C GLU A 558 -18.16 20.11 -8.91
N ALA A 559 -17.75 20.61 -7.74
CA ALA A 559 -17.57 19.78 -6.55
C ALA A 559 -18.89 19.08 -6.17
N MET A 560 -19.99 19.83 -6.09
CA MET A 560 -21.32 19.28 -5.80
C MET A 560 -21.79 18.31 -6.88
N GLN A 561 -21.56 18.61 -8.16
CA GLN A 561 -21.89 17.72 -9.27
C GLN A 561 -21.11 16.39 -9.19
N LEU A 562 -19.81 16.43 -8.90
CA LEU A 562 -18.99 15.23 -8.72
C LEU A 562 -19.47 14.36 -7.56
N LEU A 563 -19.89 14.99 -6.45
CA LEU A 563 -20.47 14.28 -5.31
C LEU A 563 -21.79 13.59 -5.69
N PHE A 564 -22.69 14.28 -6.40
CA PHE A 564 -23.96 13.70 -6.86
C PHE A 564 -23.76 12.58 -7.89
N ASP A 565 -22.87 12.76 -8.86
CA ASP A 565 -22.60 11.76 -9.90
C ASP A 565 -22.07 10.44 -9.31
N ARG A 566 -21.36 10.48 -8.18
CA ARG A 566 -20.76 9.32 -7.53
C ARG A 566 -21.64 8.70 -6.44
N TYR A 567 -22.30 9.53 -5.64
CA TYR A 567 -23.01 9.08 -4.43
C TYR A 567 -24.54 9.20 -4.52
N GLY A 568 -25.07 9.97 -5.48
CA GLY A 568 -26.51 10.15 -5.69
C GLY A 568 -27.24 10.52 -4.40
N ASP A 569 -28.28 9.74 -4.09
CA ASP A 569 -29.15 9.91 -2.92
C ASP A 569 -28.45 9.76 -1.56
N GLN A 570 -27.17 9.31 -1.52
CA GLN A 570 -26.40 9.22 -0.28
C GLN A 570 -25.87 10.59 0.18
N VAL A 571 -25.88 11.60 -0.69
CA VAL A 571 -25.46 12.95 -0.33
C VAL A 571 -26.57 13.61 0.49
N LEU A 572 -26.31 13.82 1.78
CA LEU A 572 -27.27 14.45 2.69
C LEU A 572 -27.33 15.97 2.42
N ILE A 573 -28.50 16.45 1.98
CA ILE A 573 -28.77 17.89 1.84
C ILE A 573 -29.45 18.39 3.11
N THR A 574 -28.68 19.08 3.94
CA THR A 574 -29.19 19.76 5.13
C THR A 574 -29.49 21.22 4.84
N GLU A 575 -30.22 21.89 5.75
CA GLU A 575 -30.47 23.34 5.67
C GLU A 575 -29.17 24.12 5.45
N LYS A 576 -28.07 23.71 6.11
CA LYS A 576 -26.80 24.41 6.04
C LYS A 576 -26.15 24.35 4.65
N VAL A 577 -26.28 23.22 3.96
CA VAL A 577 -25.84 23.05 2.57
C VAL A 577 -26.60 24.02 1.66
N VAL A 578 -27.92 24.15 1.84
CA VAL A 578 -28.77 25.03 1.04
C VAL A 578 -28.47 26.52 1.34
N GLU A 579 -28.24 26.88 2.60
CA GLU A 579 -27.79 28.22 2.99
C GLU A 579 -26.48 28.60 2.30
N ASN A 580 -25.49 27.69 2.30
CA ASN A 580 -24.19 27.91 1.68
C ASN A 580 -24.32 28.05 0.16
N ALA A 581 -25.14 27.21 -0.49
CA ALA A 581 -25.45 27.31 -1.92
C ALA A 581 -26.13 28.65 -2.26
N ALA A 582 -27.17 29.04 -1.53
CA ALA A 582 -27.88 30.31 -1.74
C ALA A 582 -26.99 31.55 -1.47
N SER A 583 -26.01 31.42 -0.57
CA SER A 583 -25.03 32.46 -0.25
C SER A 583 -23.83 32.48 -1.19
N ASN A 584 -23.68 31.50 -2.08
CA ASN A 584 -22.54 31.42 -2.99
C ASN A 584 -22.64 32.53 -4.05
N PHE A 585 -21.62 33.38 -4.13
CA PHE A 585 -21.67 34.57 -4.98
C PHE A 585 -21.40 34.25 -6.45
N GLU A 586 -20.58 33.25 -6.74
CA GLU A 586 -20.17 32.94 -8.12
C GLU A 586 -21.16 31.97 -8.78
N TYR A 587 -21.54 30.91 -8.06
CA TYR A 587 -22.34 29.80 -8.61
C TYR A 587 -23.68 29.59 -7.90
N GLY A 588 -24.16 30.59 -7.15
CA GLY A 588 -25.35 30.41 -6.31
C GLY A 588 -26.60 29.98 -7.07
N ASP A 589 -26.85 30.53 -8.27
CA ASP A 589 -27.99 30.10 -9.10
C ASP A 589 -27.79 28.70 -9.68
N GLU A 590 -26.61 28.37 -10.20
CA GLU A 590 -26.31 27.04 -10.72
C GLU A 590 -26.36 25.96 -9.62
N LEU A 591 -25.84 26.26 -8.43
CA LEU A 591 -25.89 25.35 -7.27
C LEU A 591 -27.32 25.10 -6.81
N MET A 592 -28.12 26.16 -6.68
CA MET A 592 -29.53 26.02 -6.29
C MET A 592 -30.33 25.27 -7.35
N GLN A 593 -30.07 25.52 -8.63
CA GLN A 593 -30.67 24.76 -9.72
C GLN A 593 -30.27 23.27 -9.66
N LEU A 594 -28.99 22.97 -9.44
CA LEU A 594 -28.49 21.59 -9.30
C LEU A 594 -29.17 20.85 -8.14
N LEU A 595 -29.37 21.52 -6.99
CA LEU A 595 -30.09 20.95 -5.85
C LEU A 595 -31.56 20.64 -6.19
N PHE A 596 -32.25 21.56 -6.88
CA PHE A 596 -33.63 21.33 -7.30
C PHE A 596 -33.76 20.26 -8.38
N ASP A 597 -32.84 20.20 -9.33
CA ASP A 597 -32.86 19.20 -10.40
C ASP A 597 -32.69 17.77 -9.84
N GLN A 598 -31.88 17.60 -8.77
CA GLN A 598 -31.64 16.30 -8.13
C GLN A 598 -32.70 15.94 -7.08
N PHE A 599 -33.05 16.86 -6.18
CA PHE A 599 -33.88 16.56 -5.00
C PHE A 599 -35.30 17.12 -5.09
N GLY A 600 -35.59 17.99 -6.07
CA GLY A 600 -36.91 18.60 -6.27
C GLY A 600 -37.44 19.28 -5.01
N GLY A 601 -38.67 18.94 -4.61
CA GLY A 601 -39.32 19.49 -3.42
C GLY A 601 -38.76 18.97 -2.07
N GLN A 602 -37.73 18.12 -2.07
CA GLN A 602 -37.09 17.65 -0.82
C GLN A 602 -35.99 18.60 -0.33
N VAL A 603 -35.61 19.60 -1.13
CA VAL A 603 -34.63 20.62 -0.72
C VAL A 603 -35.20 21.39 0.49
N PRO A 604 -34.50 21.44 1.63
CA PRO A 604 -34.99 22.12 2.83
C PRO A 604 -34.92 23.64 2.64
N ILE A 605 -36.04 24.24 2.27
CA ILE A 605 -36.17 25.69 2.13
C ILE A 605 -36.71 26.28 3.42
N THR A 606 -35.85 27.01 4.13
CA THR A 606 -36.19 27.69 5.38
C THR A 606 -36.14 29.21 5.24
N GLU A 607 -36.56 29.94 6.27
CA GLU A 607 -36.43 31.40 6.30
C GLU A 607 -34.98 31.87 6.12
N GLU A 608 -34.01 31.15 6.68
CA GLU A 608 -32.59 31.50 6.58
C GLU A 608 -32.07 31.33 5.14
N VAL A 609 -32.50 30.30 4.41
CA VAL A 609 -32.20 30.14 2.97
C VAL A 609 -32.69 31.34 2.16
N VAL A 610 -33.91 31.83 2.43
CA VAL A 610 -34.48 33.00 1.75
C VAL A 610 -33.72 34.28 2.11
N LYS A 611 -33.28 34.44 3.37
CA LYS A 611 -32.41 35.55 3.80
C LYS A 611 -31.03 35.50 3.12
N CYS A 612 -30.43 34.31 3.02
CA CYS A 612 -29.18 34.08 2.29
C CYS A 612 -29.30 34.54 0.84
N ALA A 613 -30.34 34.09 0.12
CA ALA A 613 -30.62 34.53 -1.25
C ALA A 613 -30.81 36.06 -1.34
N ALA A 614 -31.56 36.66 -0.41
CA ALA A 614 -31.81 38.10 -0.40
C ALA A 614 -30.55 38.95 -0.12
N SER A 615 -29.64 38.43 0.71
CA SER A 615 -28.38 39.08 1.07
C SER A 615 -27.24 38.84 0.06
N ASN A 616 -27.39 37.87 -0.85
CA ASN A 616 -26.41 37.52 -1.87
C ASN A 616 -26.13 38.73 -2.80
N ARG A 617 -24.84 39.01 -2.97
CA ARG A 617 -24.35 40.28 -3.56
C ARG A 617 -24.09 40.21 -5.05
N GLU A 618 -24.27 39.05 -5.68
CA GLU A 618 -23.98 38.86 -7.10
C GLU A 618 -25.16 38.21 -7.83
N CYS A 619 -25.59 37.00 -7.43
CA CYS A 619 -26.63 36.23 -8.13
C CYS A 619 -27.96 36.10 -7.35
N GLY A 620 -28.14 36.88 -6.28
CA GLY A 620 -29.31 36.78 -5.39
C GLY A 620 -30.68 36.95 -6.06
N ASP A 621 -30.78 37.77 -7.12
CA ASP A 621 -32.03 37.91 -7.89
C ASP A 621 -32.39 36.63 -8.64
N LYS A 622 -31.41 35.95 -9.22
CA LYS A 622 -31.61 34.66 -9.90
C LYS A 622 -31.92 33.53 -8.93
N VAL A 623 -31.18 33.45 -7.82
CA VAL A 623 -31.46 32.46 -6.75
C VAL A 623 -32.88 32.65 -6.23
N MET A 624 -33.28 33.89 -5.96
CA MET A 624 -34.63 34.20 -5.49
C MET A 624 -35.70 33.84 -6.55
N GLN A 625 -35.41 34.03 -7.84
CA GLN A 625 -36.29 33.62 -8.93
C GLN A 625 -36.48 32.09 -8.96
N LEU A 626 -35.39 31.31 -8.84
CA LEU A 626 -35.45 29.85 -8.78
C LEU A 626 -36.27 29.35 -7.59
N LEU A 627 -36.09 29.95 -6.41
CA LEU A 627 -36.90 29.65 -5.23
C LEU A 627 -38.40 29.84 -5.54
N PHE A 628 -38.78 30.94 -6.20
CA PHE A 628 -40.19 31.18 -6.57
C PHE A 628 -40.73 30.19 -7.60
N GLU A 629 -39.93 29.86 -8.61
CA GLU A 629 -40.34 28.94 -9.69
C GLU A 629 -40.56 27.52 -9.16
N GLN A 630 -39.71 27.06 -8.23
CA GLN A 630 -39.74 25.68 -7.73
C GLN A 630 -40.63 25.50 -6.48
N CYS A 631 -40.72 26.51 -5.62
CA CYS A 631 -41.44 26.40 -4.33
C CYS A 631 -42.83 27.08 -4.35
N GLY A 632 -43.09 28.00 -5.28
CA GLY A 632 -44.39 28.66 -5.42
C GLY A 632 -44.91 29.28 -4.11
N ASP A 633 -46.11 28.87 -3.70
CA ASP A 633 -46.76 29.34 -2.48
C ASP A 633 -46.17 28.74 -1.19
N GLN A 634 -45.30 27.72 -1.25
CA GLN A 634 -44.70 27.13 -0.04
C GLN A 634 -43.75 28.10 0.69
N LEU A 635 -43.23 29.11 0.00
CA LEU A 635 -42.47 30.21 0.59
C LEU A 635 -43.35 31.18 1.41
N LEU A 636 -44.67 31.06 1.31
CA LEU A 636 -45.65 31.88 2.00
C LEU A 636 -46.24 31.23 3.25
N PHE A 637 -45.87 30.00 3.61
CA PHE A 637 -46.45 29.31 4.76
C PHE A 637 -45.35 28.69 5.63
N ASP A 638 -45.49 28.78 6.95
CA ASP A 638 -44.57 28.08 7.85
C ASP A 638 -44.93 26.58 7.91
N GLN A 639 -44.13 25.81 8.65
CA GLN A 639 -44.37 24.39 8.92
C GLN A 639 -45.73 24.07 9.56
N TYR A 640 -46.51 25.07 9.99
CA TYR A 640 -47.84 24.93 10.58
C TYR A 640 -48.98 25.33 9.63
N GLY A 641 -48.66 25.79 8.41
CA GLY A 641 -49.64 26.20 7.41
C GLY A 641 -50.20 27.60 7.63
N ASP A 642 -49.61 28.39 8.53
CA ASP A 642 -49.98 29.80 8.73
C ASP A 642 -49.29 30.67 7.66
N GLN A 643 -49.97 31.72 7.19
CA GLN A 643 -49.37 32.67 6.24
C GLN A 643 -48.10 33.29 6.84
N VAL A 644 -46.94 32.93 6.29
CA VAL A 644 -45.65 33.61 6.44
C VAL A 644 -45.51 34.58 5.28
N PRO A 645 -45.70 35.89 5.51
CA PRO A 645 -45.78 36.87 4.43
C PRO A 645 -44.37 37.24 3.95
N ILE A 646 -43.60 36.32 3.35
CA ILE A 646 -42.24 36.55 2.83
C ILE A 646 -41.39 37.29 3.86
N THR A 647 -40.88 36.50 4.79
CA THR A 647 -40.08 36.85 5.97
C THR A 647 -39.66 38.32 6.03
N LYS A 648 -40.14 39.03 7.07
CA LYS A 648 -39.68 40.39 7.42
C LYS A 648 -38.16 40.50 7.33
N GLY A 649 -37.46 39.43 7.73
CA GLY A 649 -36.02 39.26 7.58
C GLY A 649 -35.50 39.30 6.14
N ALA A 650 -36.11 38.61 5.17
CA ALA A 650 -35.66 38.68 3.77
C ALA A 650 -35.88 40.07 3.15
N ILE A 651 -36.97 40.76 3.51
CA ILE A 651 -37.21 42.15 3.10
C ILE A 651 -36.12 43.06 3.68
N GLU A 652 -35.81 42.89 4.97
CA GLU A 652 -34.75 43.63 5.64
C GLU A 652 -33.36 43.35 5.03
N GLU A 653 -33.03 42.10 4.73
CA GLU A 653 -31.78 41.71 4.07
C GLU A 653 -31.69 42.24 2.64
N ALA A 654 -32.77 42.19 1.86
CA ALA A 654 -32.84 42.81 0.54
C ALA A 654 -32.67 44.34 0.62
N ALA A 655 -33.24 44.99 1.65
CA ALA A 655 -33.08 46.42 1.88
C ALA A 655 -31.64 46.79 2.29
N LYS A 656 -30.97 45.93 3.09
CA LYS A 656 -29.54 46.05 3.46
C LYS A 656 -28.60 45.81 2.28
N ASN A 657 -28.98 44.94 1.34
CA ASN A 657 -28.14 44.52 0.23
C ASN A 657 -27.84 45.70 -0.71
N LYS A 658 -26.55 46.01 -0.85
CA LYS A 658 -26.04 47.21 -1.53
C LYS A 658 -25.98 47.08 -3.05
N TRP A 659 -26.06 45.87 -3.59
CA TRP A 659 -25.75 45.58 -4.98
C TRP A 659 -27.00 45.15 -5.75
N TYR A 660 -27.59 44.01 -5.37
CA TYR A 660 -28.75 43.42 -6.07
C TYR A 660 -30.05 43.49 -5.27
N GLY A 661 -30.02 44.07 -4.06
CA GLY A 661 -31.18 44.23 -3.19
C GLY A 661 -32.40 44.87 -3.85
N TYR A 662 -32.21 45.83 -4.77
CA TYR A 662 -33.30 46.43 -5.54
C TYR A 662 -34.02 45.41 -6.44
N LYS A 663 -33.26 44.56 -7.16
CA LYS A 663 -33.85 43.56 -8.05
C LYS A 663 -34.55 42.45 -7.26
N VAL A 664 -33.92 41.99 -6.18
CA VAL A 664 -34.53 41.04 -5.25
C VAL A 664 -35.86 41.62 -4.73
N MET A 665 -35.86 42.88 -4.27
CA MET A 665 -37.07 43.56 -3.81
C MET A 665 -38.14 43.70 -4.91
N GLN A 666 -37.74 43.96 -6.15
CA GLN A 666 -38.65 43.96 -7.29
C GLN A 666 -39.32 42.61 -7.52
N LEU A 667 -38.55 41.51 -7.44
CA LEU A 667 -39.07 40.15 -7.59
C LEU A 667 -40.06 39.81 -6.47
N LEU A 668 -39.69 40.09 -5.21
CA LEU A 668 -40.56 39.90 -4.04
C LEU A 668 -41.91 40.62 -4.22
N PHE A 669 -41.90 41.88 -4.68
CA PHE A 669 -43.12 42.66 -4.89
C PHE A 669 -43.92 42.28 -6.13
N ASN A 670 -43.26 41.80 -7.19
CA ASN A 670 -43.93 41.42 -8.43
C ASN A 670 -44.67 40.09 -8.27
N GLN A 671 -44.05 39.13 -7.59
CA GLN A 671 -44.59 37.79 -7.42
C GLN A 671 -45.71 37.75 -6.36
N TYR A 672 -45.64 38.59 -5.31
CA TYR A 672 -46.54 38.50 -4.15
C TYR A 672 -47.24 39.82 -3.80
N ARG A 673 -47.85 40.43 -4.82
CA ARG A 673 -48.61 41.68 -4.68
C ARG A 673 -49.62 41.59 -3.53
N GLY A 674 -49.56 42.55 -2.60
CA GLY A 674 -50.51 42.71 -1.50
C GLY A 674 -50.27 41.84 -0.26
N HIS A 675 -49.28 40.92 -0.28
CA HIS A 675 -48.97 40.04 0.85
C HIS A 675 -47.66 40.40 1.58
N VAL A 676 -46.83 41.27 0.99
CA VAL A 676 -45.56 41.68 1.59
C VAL A 676 -45.79 42.85 2.56
N THR A 677 -45.32 42.72 3.80
CA THR A 677 -45.42 43.78 4.83
C THR A 677 -44.09 44.50 4.99
N ILE A 678 -44.06 45.82 4.73
CA ILE A 678 -42.85 46.62 4.94
C ILE A 678 -42.72 46.98 6.43
N THR A 679 -41.64 46.53 7.07
CA THR A 679 -41.30 46.89 8.45
C THR A 679 -40.59 48.22 8.54
N GLU A 680 -40.66 48.89 9.69
CA GLU A 680 -39.90 50.11 9.94
C GLU A 680 -38.39 49.88 9.79
N ASP A 681 -37.89 48.72 10.20
CA ASP A 681 -36.48 48.35 10.07
C ASP A 681 -36.05 48.19 8.61
N ALA A 682 -36.89 47.60 7.74
CA ALA A 682 -36.63 47.56 6.31
C ALA A 682 -36.52 48.97 5.70
N VAL A 683 -37.35 49.91 6.16
CA VAL A 683 -37.28 51.32 5.74
C VAL A 683 -35.99 51.97 6.24
N LYS A 684 -35.61 51.77 7.52
CA LYS A 684 -34.34 52.25 8.09
C LYS A 684 -33.13 51.76 7.27
N TRP A 685 -33.11 50.49 6.90
CA TRP A 685 -32.04 49.94 6.07
C TRP A 685 -32.03 50.48 4.63
N ALA A 686 -33.21 50.64 4.02
CA ALA A 686 -33.34 51.24 2.70
C ALA A 686 -32.81 52.69 2.69
N VAL A 687 -33.15 53.51 3.68
CA VAL A 687 -32.68 54.92 3.75
C VAL A 687 -31.18 55.03 4.07
N ARG A 688 -30.57 54.04 4.72
CA ARG A 688 -29.13 54.00 5.00
C ARG A 688 -28.30 53.39 3.86
N ASN A 689 -28.94 52.75 2.88
CA ASN A 689 -28.24 52.02 1.82
C ASN A 689 -27.39 52.98 0.96
N LYS A 690 -26.07 52.73 0.94
CA LYS A 690 -25.08 53.63 0.31
C LYS A 690 -24.95 53.43 -1.21
N ARG A 691 -25.50 52.36 -1.79
CA ARG A 691 -25.31 52.01 -3.21
C ARG A 691 -26.60 51.68 -3.95
N GLY A 692 -27.64 51.20 -3.26
CA GLY A 692 -28.98 50.99 -3.81
C GLY A 692 -29.69 52.29 -4.27
N ARG A 693 -29.11 53.47 -3.97
CA ARG A 693 -29.69 54.81 -4.19
C ARG A 693 -31.10 54.93 -3.57
N ILE A 694 -31.83 55.97 -3.95
CA ILE A 694 -33.25 56.16 -3.64
C ILE A 694 -34.19 55.09 -4.25
N ARG A 695 -33.68 54.12 -5.04
CA ARG A 695 -34.50 53.19 -5.84
C ARG A 695 -35.32 52.23 -5.00
N ILE A 696 -34.78 51.69 -3.90
CA ILE A 696 -35.54 50.82 -2.99
C ILE A 696 -36.64 51.63 -2.30
N MET A 697 -36.33 52.87 -1.88
CA MET A 697 -37.30 53.76 -1.27
C MET A 697 -38.41 54.17 -2.26
N GLN A 698 -38.06 54.47 -3.51
CA GLN A 698 -39.02 54.72 -4.59
C GLN A 698 -39.90 53.50 -4.83
N LEU A 699 -39.32 52.30 -4.85
CA LEU A 699 -40.06 51.05 -4.99
C LEU A 699 -41.08 50.85 -3.86
N PHE A 700 -40.71 51.17 -2.62
CA PHE A 700 -41.64 51.14 -1.48
C PHE A 700 -42.80 52.10 -1.72
N PHE A 701 -42.52 53.35 -2.10
CA PHE A 701 -43.55 54.35 -2.37
C PHE A 701 -44.47 54.02 -3.54
N ASP A 702 -43.91 53.51 -4.64
CA ASP A 702 -44.66 53.16 -5.84
C ASP A 702 -45.64 52.00 -5.60
N ARG A 703 -45.37 51.15 -4.60
CA ARG A 703 -46.19 49.98 -4.28
C ARG A 703 -47.13 50.19 -3.10
N TYR A 704 -46.71 50.90 -2.05
CA TYR A 704 -47.43 51.01 -0.78
C TYR A 704 -47.91 52.42 -0.44
N GLY A 705 -47.49 53.44 -1.20
CA GLY A 705 -47.87 54.83 -0.95
C GLY A 705 -47.63 55.25 0.49
N ASP A 706 -48.68 55.76 1.15
CA ASP A 706 -48.61 56.30 2.51
C ASP A 706 -48.62 55.24 3.62
N GLN A 707 -48.77 53.95 3.27
CA GLN A 707 -48.86 52.84 4.24
C GLN A 707 -47.49 52.42 4.80
N ILE A 708 -46.41 53.07 4.37
CA ILE A 708 -45.04 52.78 4.83
C ILE A 708 -44.85 53.37 6.24
N PRO A 709 -44.26 52.62 7.19
CA PRO A 709 -43.98 53.12 8.52
C PRO A 709 -42.85 54.16 8.49
N ILE A 710 -43.21 55.45 8.39
CA ILE A 710 -42.28 56.57 8.52
C ILE A 710 -42.35 57.12 9.95
N THR A 711 -41.26 56.97 10.70
CA THR A 711 -41.11 57.44 12.08
C THR A 711 -40.00 58.48 12.20
N GLU A 712 -39.90 59.14 13.36
CA GLU A 712 -38.80 60.05 13.67
C GLU A 712 -37.42 59.36 13.54
N GLU A 713 -37.32 58.08 13.94
CA GLU A 713 -36.09 57.31 13.79
C GLU A 713 -35.72 57.07 12.32
N VAL A 714 -36.68 56.79 11.44
CA VAL A 714 -36.44 56.65 9.99
C VAL A 714 -35.87 57.96 9.41
N VAL A 715 -36.41 59.11 9.83
CA VAL A 715 -35.93 60.43 9.39
C VAL A 715 -34.53 60.71 9.93
N ALA A 716 -34.24 60.36 11.19
CA ALA A 716 -32.90 60.47 11.75
C ALA A 716 -31.87 59.61 10.99
N TRP A 717 -32.23 58.40 10.58
CA TRP A 717 -31.37 57.53 9.76
C TRP A 717 -31.13 58.09 8.36
N ALA A 718 -32.17 58.68 7.73
CA ALA A 718 -32.04 59.38 6.45
C ALA A 718 -31.11 60.60 6.56
N ALA A 719 -31.24 61.40 7.62
CA ALA A 719 -30.36 62.54 7.88
C ALA A 719 -28.90 62.14 8.12
N GLY A 720 -28.67 60.97 8.72
CA GLY A 720 -27.34 60.38 8.89
C GLY A 720 -26.71 59.83 7.61
N ASN A 721 -27.45 59.74 6.49
CA ASN A 721 -26.92 59.21 5.23
C ASN A 721 -26.11 60.27 4.47
N LYS A 722 -24.77 60.15 4.57
CA LYS A 722 -23.79 61.05 3.94
C LYS A 722 -23.77 61.06 2.40
N TYR A 723 -24.46 60.13 1.74
CA TYR A 723 -24.40 59.99 0.27
C TYR A 723 -25.68 60.51 -0.41
N PHE A 724 -26.85 60.08 0.08
CA PHE A 724 -28.16 60.37 -0.55
C PHE A 724 -29.19 60.92 0.45
N GLY A 725 -28.77 61.29 1.67
CA GLY A 725 -29.68 61.74 2.72
C GLY A 725 -30.54 62.94 2.31
N TYR A 726 -29.98 63.90 1.56
CA TYR A 726 -30.73 65.06 1.06
C TYR A 726 -31.87 64.65 0.12
N GLU A 727 -31.60 63.78 -0.87
CA GLU A 727 -32.59 63.32 -1.85
C GLU A 727 -33.69 62.48 -1.18
N ILE A 728 -33.31 61.65 -0.21
CA ILE A 728 -34.24 60.83 0.58
C ILE A 728 -35.12 61.72 1.46
N ILE A 729 -34.54 62.72 2.15
CA ILE A 729 -35.31 63.68 2.95
C ILE A 729 -36.24 64.49 2.07
N GLN A 730 -35.79 64.94 0.91
CA GLN A 730 -36.63 65.68 -0.03
C GLN A 730 -37.83 64.84 -0.50
N LEU A 731 -37.61 63.57 -0.85
CA LEU A 731 -38.67 62.63 -1.19
C LEU A 731 -39.67 62.40 -0.04
N LEU A 732 -39.20 62.35 1.21
CA LEU A 732 -40.05 62.25 2.39
C LEU A 732 -40.86 63.53 2.64
N VAL A 733 -40.24 64.71 2.49
CA VAL A 733 -40.88 66.02 2.66
C VAL A 733 -41.94 66.28 1.58
N ASP A 734 -41.63 65.94 0.32
CA ASP A 734 -42.53 66.14 -0.82
C ASP A 734 -43.83 65.34 -0.69
N ARG A 735 -43.81 64.20 0.02
CA ARG A 735 -45.00 63.34 0.24
C ARG A 735 -45.71 63.56 1.57
N TYR A 736 -44.98 63.77 2.68
CA TYR A 736 -45.57 63.83 4.03
C TYR A 736 -45.61 65.24 4.65
N GLY A 737 -45.06 66.26 3.97
CA GLY A 737 -45.21 67.67 4.33
C GLY A 737 -44.95 67.99 5.80
N ASP A 738 -45.95 68.59 6.47
CA ASP A 738 -45.88 69.11 7.85
C ASP A 738 -45.56 68.05 8.92
N GLN A 739 -45.75 66.76 8.66
CA GLN A 739 -45.40 65.69 9.62
C GLN A 739 -43.88 65.53 9.75
N VAL A 740 -43.14 65.62 8.64
CA VAL A 740 -41.66 65.56 8.64
C VAL A 740 -41.05 66.83 9.23
N VAL A 741 -41.73 67.98 9.06
CA VAL A 741 -41.33 69.28 9.63
C VAL A 741 -41.54 69.34 11.15
N LYS A 742 -42.48 68.55 11.72
CA LYS A 742 -42.65 68.43 13.18
C LYS A 742 -41.53 67.66 13.88
N TRP A 743 -40.82 66.79 13.17
CA TRP A 743 -39.67 66.03 13.68
C TRP A 743 -38.33 66.76 13.51
N ARG A 744 -38.39 68.09 13.35
CA ARG A 744 -37.24 68.97 13.05
C ARG A 744 -36.60 69.61 14.29
N THR A 745 -37.11 69.31 15.47
CA THR A 745 -36.46 69.53 16.78
C THR A 745 -35.74 68.27 17.21
#